data_AF-A0A7C2P393-F1
#
_entry.id   AF-A0A7C2P393-F1
#
_cell.length_a   1.000
_cell.length_b   1.000
_cell.length_c   1.000
_cell.angle_alpha   90.00
_cell.angle_beta   90.00
_cell.angle_gamma   90.00
#
_symmetry.space_group_name_H-M   'P 1'
#
loop_
_entity.id
_entity.type
_entity.pdbx_description
1 polymer ?
#
loop_
_entity_poly.entity_id
_entity_poly.type
_entity_poly.pdbx_seq_one_letter_code
_entity_poly.pdbx_strand_id
1 'polypeptide(L)'
;MLEFTTPSFAIAGLLAAAGPVIIHLLNRRRHRVVAWGAMDFLREAVKRQRKTLELRDLILLTLRMLMVIALGLGLARPAIRGSGHLGPVALAALGGLILFAVAGAAASVIWRERRLRLVAGAVCGAALLGLLMFGGWLLPKTEPSWGQATLSGGAVHAILMLDNSRSLGVATAAGTGLDRAKSQAQRFIDQLPPDSRMTLIPLAGAEEPFPRDPFVSKDAARKALDQIRLVDAEAIIESGLEQAEQACRQLPEYPAKRVVIWSDLQANAWSDVDWSTWSARLPDVQIASVAAPEATNLAVERVTLEDGFAGTEAPGRFLVRVSASPTATAPMTTDVTLSVDEATVANQLIELAPGQARDVEFQHHFDVAGEPGRPNWVVATATLTPADPATDQLAADNQLSVAVPVVDAVPVVFIDQFGADGEDVEHSRIGETHALRHLLAPHSSAADSQRRTIRVQHLSVEDVGRDVLETARLVVVGGIESPGELTALLREYVLQGGPLVLLAGGEFDPRRWNAEAWLDGRGILPAPLRPEPVGELPESTAELRPFFADFQTMQNDLFLVEGEDLQSLRGLFETLPFFRAVQVDVAGWSAPDAALSGTGDATPRWWLWRPANRGGAPDEDVAQDAAPPRVLAAFTRGATPWVVERRIGLGRVVFFSSGVSSDWNLLRTSGAMYVFHRLMSRLMSETLPSRNYQPADRVAFPVVAGEVQRHQLIRPTEVAEPLPVEALENGISGVLIRRPLTAGVYRVLSSATEAVTPTATENASTVTFCIQAPVTESDLTVLSPEQLGVKIGDSTARVLAADEFPRVEGGARRGQTLWKWLIAGLVGLLLVEMLVLAKPRQNRGAA
;
A
#
# COMPACT_ATOMS: atom_id res chain seq x y z
N MET A 1 -33.03 9.67 12.45
CA MET A 1 -34.25 8.94 12.92
C MET A 1 -34.23 8.85 14.43
N LEU A 2 -35.40 8.90 15.08
CA LEU A 2 -35.56 8.82 16.54
C LEU A 2 -35.86 7.36 16.93
N GLU A 3 -34.94 6.72 17.65
CA GLU A 3 -35.07 5.33 18.13
C GLU A 3 -35.24 5.33 19.65
N PHE A 4 -36.12 4.47 20.17
CA PHE A 4 -36.33 4.28 21.60
C PHE A 4 -35.74 2.96 22.05
N THR A 5 -34.92 2.99 23.11
CA THR A 5 -34.35 1.75 23.67
C THR A 5 -35.39 0.91 24.40
N THR A 6 -36.40 1.56 25.00
CA THR A 6 -37.50 0.91 25.73
C THR A 6 -38.82 1.65 25.47
N PRO A 7 -39.47 1.43 24.31
CA PRO A 7 -40.66 2.20 23.90
C PRO A 7 -41.85 2.02 24.85
N SER A 8 -41.90 0.94 25.63
CA SER A 8 -42.93 0.68 26.64
C SER A 8 -43.04 1.77 27.71
N PHE A 9 -41.92 2.39 28.11
CA PHE A 9 -41.94 3.46 29.11
C PHE A 9 -42.52 4.78 28.57
N ALA A 10 -42.36 5.06 27.28
CA ALA A 10 -42.97 6.23 26.64
C ALA A 10 -44.50 6.10 26.65
N ILE A 11 -45.01 4.90 26.34
CA ILE A 11 -46.44 4.58 26.38
C ILE A 11 -46.97 4.62 27.82
N ALA A 12 -46.22 4.05 28.78
CA ALA A 12 -46.59 4.08 30.19
C ALA A 12 -46.67 5.51 30.76
N GLY A 13 -45.74 6.40 30.39
CA GLY A 13 -45.79 7.81 30.75
C GLY A 13 -47.02 8.54 30.21
N LEU A 14 -47.40 8.26 28.96
CA LEU A 14 -48.60 8.84 28.35
C LEU A 14 -49.88 8.36 29.05
N LEU A 15 -49.95 7.08 29.41
CA LEU A 15 -51.07 6.53 30.20
C LEU A 15 -51.13 7.11 31.61
N ALA A 16 -49.99 7.23 32.29
CA ALA A 16 -49.91 7.78 33.64
C ALA A 16 -50.32 9.26 33.71
N ALA A 17 -50.16 10.01 32.60
CA ALA A 17 -50.59 11.41 32.52
C ALA A 17 -52.12 11.58 32.63
N ALA A 18 -52.92 10.52 32.44
CA ALA A 18 -54.36 10.55 32.71
C ALA A 18 -54.68 10.68 34.22
N GLY A 19 -53.77 10.26 35.11
CA GLY A 19 -53.97 10.28 36.57
C GLY A 19 -54.36 11.66 37.13
N PRO A 20 -53.56 12.72 36.89
CA PRO A 20 -53.90 14.08 37.30
C PRO A 20 -55.27 14.56 36.81
N VAL A 21 -55.65 14.23 35.57
CA VAL A 21 -56.95 14.61 34.97
C VAL A 21 -58.11 13.94 35.68
N ILE A 22 -57.99 12.64 35.95
CA ILE A 22 -59.01 11.86 36.65
C ILE A 22 -59.22 12.42 38.07
N ILE A 23 -58.12 12.69 38.79
CA ILE A 23 -58.17 13.28 40.15
C ILE A 23 -58.86 14.66 40.12
N HIS A 24 -58.55 15.49 39.13
CA HIS A 24 -59.16 16.82 38.99
C HIS A 24 -60.69 16.73 38.75
N LEU A 25 -61.14 15.83 37.87
CA LEU A 25 -62.56 15.64 37.56
C LEU A 25 -63.36 15.09 38.77
N LEU A 26 -62.77 14.19 39.54
CA LEU A 26 -63.37 13.64 40.77
C LEU A 26 -63.56 14.71 41.86
N ASN A 27 -62.60 15.62 41.99
CA ASN A 27 -62.64 16.64 43.04
C ASN A 27 -63.59 17.81 42.74
N ARG A 28 -64.00 17.99 41.46
CA ARG A 28 -64.91 19.06 41.02
C ARG A 28 -66.35 18.91 41.56
N ARG A 29 -66.73 17.77 42.13
CA ARG A 29 -68.12 17.44 42.53
C ARG A 29 -68.45 17.65 44.01
N ARG A 30 -67.56 18.16 44.86
CA ARG A 30 -67.75 18.18 46.34
C ARG A 30 -68.26 19.49 46.98
N HIS A 31 -68.56 20.54 46.23
CA HIS A 31 -69.09 21.78 46.84
C HIS A 31 -70.62 21.79 46.91
N ARG A 32 -71.16 21.41 48.08
CA ARG A 32 -72.57 21.61 48.45
C ARG A 32 -72.74 23.07 48.91
N VAL A 33 -73.45 23.88 48.13
CA VAL A 33 -73.72 25.29 48.47
C VAL A 33 -74.91 25.33 49.45
N VAL A 34 -74.72 25.88 50.64
CA VAL A 34 -75.79 26.19 51.59
C VAL A 34 -76.16 27.66 51.43
N ALA A 35 -77.43 27.95 51.17
CA ALA A 35 -77.93 29.31 50.99
C ALA A 35 -78.20 29.98 52.34
N TRP A 36 -77.55 31.12 52.61
CA TRP A 36 -77.88 32.01 53.72
C TRP A 36 -78.06 33.44 53.21
N GLY A 37 -79.07 34.15 53.73
CA GLY A 37 -79.68 35.37 53.20
C GLY A 37 -78.87 36.68 53.28
N ALA A 38 -77.54 36.62 53.44
CA ALA A 38 -76.67 37.81 53.53
C ALA A 38 -75.73 37.98 52.31
N MET A 39 -76.04 37.36 51.17
CA MET A 39 -75.13 37.28 50.00
C MET A 39 -75.35 38.31 48.89
N ASP A 40 -76.37 39.17 48.98
CA ASP A 40 -76.67 40.10 47.88
C ASP A 40 -75.71 41.30 47.81
N PHE A 41 -74.97 41.61 48.89
CA PHE A 41 -73.90 42.62 48.87
C PHE A 41 -72.52 42.09 48.42
N LEU A 42 -72.35 40.77 48.28
CA LEU A 42 -71.06 40.15 47.91
C LEU A 42 -70.99 39.69 46.45
N ARG A 43 -72.08 39.79 45.68
CA ARG A 43 -72.15 39.32 44.29
C ARG A 43 -71.53 40.28 43.27
N GLU A 44 -71.26 41.53 43.63
CA GLU A 44 -70.67 42.51 42.71
C GLU A 44 -69.12 42.49 42.70
N ALA A 45 -68.49 41.98 43.76
CA ALA A 45 -67.02 41.84 43.83
C ALA A 45 -66.48 40.47 43.35
N VAL A 46 -67.32 39.43 43.30
CA VAL A 46 -66.86 38.04 43.04
C VAL A 46 -66.85 37.66 41.54
N LYS A 47 -67.51 38.42 40.67
CA LYS A 47 -67.56 38.11 39.21
C LYS A 47 -66.20 38.20 38.49
N ARG A 48 -65.18 38.87 39.05
CA ARG A 48 -63.83 38.97 38.44
C ARG A 48 -62.83 37.91 38.92
N GLN A 49 -63.16 37.10 39.93
CA GLN A 49 -62.20 36.19 40.58
C GLN A 49 -62.42 34.70 40.27
N ARG A 50 -63.59 34.31 39.75
CA ARG A 50 -63.90 32.92 39.37
C ARG A 50 -63.11 32.45 38.13
N LYS A 51 -62.97 33.32 37.10
CA LYS A 51 -62.21 33.01 35.88
C LYS A 51 -60.71 32.80 36.14
N THR A 52 -60.13 33.55 37.08
CA THR A 52 -58.69 33.44 37.43
C THR A 52 -58.38 32.20 38.26
N LEU A 53 -59.32 31.73 39.09
CA LEU A 53 -59.17 30.46 39.82
C LEU A 53 -59.32 29.26 38.87
N GLU A 54 -60.32 29.27 37.97
CA GLU A 54 -60.52 28.20 36.98
C GLU A 54 -59.33 28.09 35.99
N LEU A 55 -58.73 29.22 35.60
CA LEU A 55 -57.56 29.25 34.71
C LEU A 55 -56.29 28.75 35.40
N ARG A 56 -56.10 29.07 36.69
CA ARG A 56 -54.95 28.58 37.47
C ARG A 56 -55.00 27.07 37.64
N ASP A 57 -56.16 26.53 37.99
CA ASP A 57 -56.33 25.09 38.17
C ASP A 57 -56.11 24.33 36.86
N LEU A 58 -56.53 24.91 35.72
CA LEU A 58 -56.25 24.35 34.40
C LEU A 58 -54.75 24.37 34.07
N ILE A 59 -54.05 25.47 34.35
CA ILE A 59 -52.60 25.59 34.11
C ILE A 59 -51.82 24.57 34.96
N LEU A 60 -52.14 24.44 36.25
CA LEU A 60 -51.52 23.45 37.14
C LEU A 60 -51.78 22.02 36.68
N LEU A 61 -52.99 21.73 36.18
CA LEU A 61 -53.31 20.42 35.63
C LEU A 61 -52.47 20.10 34.39
N THR A 62 -52.33 21.07 33.47
CA THR A 62 -51.52 20.89 32.25
C THR A 62 -50.05 20.68 32.56
N LEU A 63 -49.48 21.42 33.52
CA LEU A 63 -48.09 21.24 33.93
C LEU A 63 -47.85 19.84 34.51
N ARG A 64 -48.75 19.34 35.36
CA ARG A 64 -48.67 17.97 35.94
C ARG A 64 -48.72 16.88 34.88
N MET A 65 -49.58 17.01 33.88
CA MET A 65 -49.59 16.06 32.76
C MET A 65 -48.27 16.08 31.99
N LEU A 66 -47.75 17.27 31.66
CA LEU A 66 -46.49 17.40 30.93
C LEU A 66 -45.30 16.82 31.70
N MET A 67 -45.26 16.98 33.03
CA MET A 67 -44.22 16.37 33.87
C MET A 67 -44.22 14.85 33.79
N VAL A 68 -45.40 14.22 33.88
CA VAL A 68 -45.52 12.75 33.83
C VAL A 68 -45.13 12.21 32.44
N ILE A 69 -45.53 12.91 31.38
CA ILE A 69 -45.15 12.56 30.00
C ILE A 69 -43.63 12.71 29.81
N ALA A 70 -43.04 13.82 30.26
CA ALA A 70 -41.61 14.07 30.15
C ALA A 70 -40.79 13.01 30.92
N LEU A 71 -41.27 12.58 32.09
CA LEU A 71 -40.65 11.51 32.86
C LEU A 71 -40.69 10.17 32.10
N GLY A 72 -41.84 9.79 31.52
CA GLY A 72 -41.95 8.56 30.75
C GLY A 72 -41.09 8.56 29.48
N LEU A 73 -41.03 9.68 28.77
CA LEU A 73 -40.12 9.85 27.63
C LEU A 73 -38.65 9.83 28.05
N GLY A 74 -38.30 10.40 29.21
CA GLY A 74 -36.95 10.33 29.76
C GLY A 74 -36.54 8.89 30.07
N LEU A 75 -37.43 8.11 30.68
CA LEU A 75 -37.20 6.69 30.98
C LEU A 75 -37.12 5.82 29.73
N ALA A 76 -37.85 6.17 28.66
CA ALA A 76 -37.78 5.48 27.36
C ALA A 76 -36.43 5.66 26.62
N ARG A 77 -35.55 6.53 27.14
CA ARG A 77 -34.20 6.83 26.64
C ARG A 77 -34.14 6.96 25.11
N PRO A 78 -34.75 8.00 24.53
CA PRO A 78 -34.70 8.25 23.09
C PRO A 78 -33.28 8.60 22.62
N ALA A 79 -32.92 8.12 21.42
CA ALA A 79 -31.66 8.39 20.75
C ALA A 79 -31.92 8.93 19.32
N ILE A 80 -31.13 9.92 18.90
CA ILE A 80 -31.15 10.44 17.53
C ILE A 80 -29.92 9.91 16.78
N ARG A 81 -30.14 9.33 15.59
CA ARG A 81 -29.09 9.04 14.61
C ARG A 81 -28.74 10.32 13.83
N GLY A 82 -27.52 10.85 13.99
CA GLY A 82 -26.98 12.00 13.24
C GLY A 82 -25.65 12.55 13.79
N SER A 83 -24.79 13.08 12.90
CA SER A 83 -23.42 13.56 13.17
C SER A 83 -23.29 15.05 13.55
N GLY A 84 -24.40 15.80 13.64
CA GLY A 84 -24.37 17.24 13.89
C GLY A 84 -24.36 17.64 15.37
N HIS A 85 -23.40 18.46 15.78
CA HIS A 85 -23.32 19.07 17.12
C HIS A 85 -24.43 20.11 17.42
N LEU A 86 -25.05 20.69 16.38
CA LEU A 86 -25.96 21.84 16.50
C LEU A 86 -27.43 21.45 16.77
N GLY A 87 -27.88 20.29 16.32
CA GLY A 87 -29.29 19.89 16.36
C GLY A 87 -29.90 19.78 17.78
N PRO A 88 -29.28 19.06 18.73
CA PRO A 88 -29.85 18.86 20.05
C PRO A 88 -29.73 20.10 20.95
N VAL A 89 -28.66 20.89 20.79
CA VAL A 89 -28.48 22.17 21.49
C VAL A 89 -29.57 23.16 21.06
N ALA A 90 -29.87 23.22 19.75
CA ALA A 90 -30.96 24.04 19.24
C ALA A 90 -32.34 23.56 19.77
N LEU A 91 -32.59 22.25 19.81
CA LEU A 91 -33.83 21.68 20.36
C LEU A 91 -33.99 21.93 21.88
N ALA A 92 -32.90 21.79 22.66
CA ALA A 92 -32.90 22.08 24.09
C ALA A 92 -33.06 23.57 24.38
N ALA A 93 -32.39 24.44 23.59
CA ALA A 93 -32.55 25.88 23.68
C ALA A 93 -33.98 26.31 23.34
N LEU A 94 -34.57 25.77 22.26
CA LEU A 94 -35.95 26.04 21.86
C LEU A 94 -36.93 25.56 22.93
N GLY A 95 -36.72 24.37 23.49
CA GLY A 95 -37.53 23.81 24.58
C GLY A 95 -37.46 24.65 25.86
N GLY A 96 -36.26 25.11 26.24
CA GLY A 96 -36.08 26.03 27.37
C GLY A 96 -36.75 27.40 27.16
N LEU A 97 -36.69 27.92 25.94
CA LEU A 97 -37.32 29.19 25.55
C LEU A 97 -38.86 29.10 25.58
N ILE A 98 -39.42 27.97 25.13
CA ILE A 98 -40.86 27.68 25.25
C ILE A 98 -41.27 27.58 26.72
N LEU A 99 -40.49 26.87 27.55
CA LEU A 99 -40.78 26.74 28.98
C LEU A 99 -40.78 28.10 29.69
N PHE A 100 -39.84 28.97 29.34
CA PHE A 100 -39.75 30.33 29.84
C PHE A 100 -40.92 31.20 29.38
N ALA A 101 -41.33 31.08 28.12
CA ALA A 101 -42.49 31.79 27.59
C ALA A 101 -43.78 31.37 28.32
N VAL A 102 -43.96 30.07 28.58
CA VAL A 102 -45.10 29.52 29.33
C VAL A 102 -45.09 30.00 30.79
N ALA A 103 -43.93 29.99 31.46
CA ALA A 103 -43.77 30.50 32.81
C ALA A 103 -44.05 32.01 32.91
N GLY A 104 -43.56 32.79 31.94
CA GLY A 104 -43.79 34.23 31.84
C GLY A 104 -45.26 34.57 31.56
N ALA A 105 -45.91 33.82 30.66
CA ALA A 105 -47.34 33.96 30.38
C ALA A 105 -48.18 33.63 31.64
N ALA A 106 -47.88 32.53 32.32
CA ALA A 106 -48.55 32.15 33.57
C ALA A 106 -48.35 33.22 34.66
N ALA A 107 -47.13 33.75 34.84
CA ALA A 107 -46.84 34.82 35.79
C ALA A 107 -47.57 36.13 35.46
N SER A 108 -47.69 36.47 34.17
CA SER A 108 -48.37 37.71 33.70
C SER A 108 -49.88 37.70 33.98
N VAL A 109 -50.50 36.51 33.95
CA VAL A 109 -51.92 36.28 34.21
C VAL A 109 -52.22 36.24 35.71
N ILE A 110 -51.28 35.76 36.53
CA ILE A 110 -51.51 35.48 37.96
C ILE A 110 -51.17 36.68 38.86
N TRP A 111 -50.15 37.50 38.52
CA TRP A 111 -49.72 38.64 39.34
C TRP A 111 -50.03 39.99 38.71
N ARG A 112 -50.92 40.76 39.34
CA ARG A 112 -51.47 42.00 38.75
C ARG A 112 -50.58 43.24 38.99
N GLU A 113 -49.72 43.24 40.01
CA GLU A 113 -48.83 44.37 40.33
C GLU A 113 -47.54 44.37 39.51
N ARG A 114 -47.15 45.54 38.97
CA ARG A 114 -46.04 45.70 38.02
C ARG A 114 -44.67 45.32 38.63
N ARG A 115 -44.47 45.56 39.94
CA ARG A 115 -43.22 45.21 40.66
C ARG A 115 -43.07 43.69 40.82
N LEU A 116 -44.13 42.99 41.18
CA LEU A 116 -44.12 41.52 41.30
C LEU A 116 -43.90 40.82 39.95
N ARG A 117 -44.41 41.37 38.84
CA ARG A 117 -44.13 40.82 37.48
C ARG A 117 -42.65 40.93 37.09
N LEU A 118 -41.99 42.02 37.46
CA LEU A 118 -40.56 42.21 37.20
C LEU A 118 -39.71 41.26 38.05
N VAL A 119 -40.07 41.03 39.32
CA VAL A 119 -39.40 40.05 40.19
C VAL A 119 -39.62 38.62 39.71
N ALA A 120 -40.85 38.25 39.31
CA ALA A 120 -41.12 36.93 38.72
C ALA A 120 -40.35 36.72 37.41
N GLY A 121 -40.33 37.73 36.54
CA GLY A 121 -39.57 37.71 35.29
C GLY A 121 -38.07 37.56 35.54
N ALA A 122 -37.53 38.24 36.57
CA ALA A 122 -36.13 38.13 36.96
C ALA A 122 -35.79 36.75 37.56
N VAL A 123 -36.67 36.17 38.40
CA VAL A 123 -36.49 34.82 38.96
C VAL A 123 -36.59 33.74 37.88
N CYS A 124 -37.56 33.85 36.97
CA CYS A 124 -37.64 32.97 35.80
C CYS A 124 -36.44 33.16 34.87
N GLY A 125 -35.95 34.40 34.71
CA GLY A 125 -34.78 34.72 33.89
C GLY A 125 -33.52 34.12 34.49
N ALA A 126 -33.35 34.21 35.81
CA ALA A 126 -32.27 33.58 36.54
C ALA A 126 -32.36 32.05 36.54
N ALA A 127 -33.58 31.48 36.57
CA ALA A 127 -33.79 30.04 36.43
C ALA A 127 -33.47 29.55 35.00
N LEU A 128 -33.84 30.32 33.97
CA LEU A 128 -33.46 30.05 32.57
C LEU A 128 -31.95 30.16 32.38
N LEU A 129 -31.33 31.20 32.94
CA LEU A 129 -29.88 31.39 32.91
C LEU A 129 -29.18 30.25 33.68
N GLY A 130 -29.73 29.81 34.81
CA GLY A 130 -29.25 28.66 35.57
C GLY A 130 -29.40 27.35 34.80
N LEU A 131 -30.49 27.17 34.04
CA LEU A 131 -30.72 25.98 33.20
C LEU A 131 -29.84 25.99 31.94
N LEU A 132 -29.56 27.17 31.37
CA LEU A 132 -28.60 27.38 30.29
C LEU A 132 -27.14 27.23 30.75
N MET A 133 -26.79 27.71 31.95
CA MET A 133 -25.46 27.55 32.56
C MET A 133 -25.22 26.12 33.05
N PHE A 134 -26.24 25.45 33.60
CA PHE A 134 -26.19 24.02 33.92
C PHE A 134 -26.14 23.15 32.66
N GLY A 135 -26.89 23.53 31.61
CA GLY A 135 -26.77 22.94 30.27
C GLY A 135 -25.41 23.20 29.62
N GLY A 136 -24.78 24.34 29.93
CA GLY A 136 -23.42 24.70 29.54
C GLY A 136 -22.35 23.91 30.29
N TRP A 137 -22.55 23.64 31.58
CA TRP A 137 -21.69 22.75 32.37
C TRP A 137 -21.91 21.26 32.01
N LEU A 138 -23.08 20.92 31.47
CA LEU A 138 -23.39 19.64 30.80
C LEU A 138 -23.06 19.65 29.29
N LEU A 139 -22.47 20.70 28.73
CA LEU A 139 -21.94 20.63 27.36
C LEU A 139 -20.95 19.46 27.33
N PRO A 140 -21.05 18.59 26.32
CA PRO A 140 -20.31 17.35 26.33
C PRO A 140 -18.81 17.65 26.35
N LYS A 141 -18.16 17.41 27.48
CA LYS A 141 -16.92 16.63 27.40
C LYS A 141 -17.38 15.29 26.85
N THR A 142 -16.91 14.93 25.67
CA THR A 142 -17.19 13.65 25.00
C THR A 142 -16.69 12.50 25.87
N GLU A 143 -17.41 12.20 26.95
CA GLU A 143 -17.31 10.94 27.64
C GLU A 143 -18.11 9.94 26.79
N PRO A 144 -17.47 8.92 26.20
CA PRO A 144 -18.19 7.85 25.53
C PRO A 144 -19.16 7.27 26.55
N SER A 145 -20.46 7.43 26.35
CA SER A 145 -21.43 6.76 27.22
C SER A 145 -21.45 5.29 26.81
N TRP A 146 -20.59 4.50 27.44
CA TRP A 146 -20.63 3.05 27.45
C TRP A 146 -21.94 2.62 28.12
N GLY A 147 -23.02 2.61 27.36
CA GLY A 147 -24.18 1.84 27.76
C GLY A 147 -23.70 0.41 27.85
N GLN A 148 -23.79 -0.20 29.04
CA GLN A 148 -23.91 -1.65 29.17
C GLN A 148 -25.12 -2.05 28.33
N ALA A 149 -24.92 -2.26 27.03
CA ALA A 149 -25.72 -3.22 26.30
C ALA A 149 -25.35 -4.54 26.96
N THR A 150 -26.10 -4.87 28.00
CA THR A 150 -26.17 -6.23 28.50
C THR A 150 -26.43 -7.08 27.27
N LEU A 151 -25.39 -7.76 26.80
CA LEU A 151 -25.59 -8.89 25.93
C LEU A 151 -26.58 -9.77 26.70
N SER A 152 -27.78 -9.93 26.17
CA SER A 152 -28.38 -11.24 26.23
C SER A 152 -27.28 -12.16 25.70
N GLY A 153 -26.65 -12.97 26.56
CA GLY A 153 -25.41 -13.72 26.31
C GLY A 153 -25.54 -14.77 25.19
N GLY A 154 -25.82 -14.31 23.98
CA GLY A 154 -25.96 -15.10 22.78
C GLY A 154 -24.61 -15.28 22.10
N ALA A 155 -24.48 -16.40 21.41
CA ALA A 155 -23.29 -16.74 20.65
C ALA A 155 -23.01 -15.70 19.55
N VAL A 156 -21.72 -15.43 19.31
CA VAL A 156 -21.25 -14.46 18.32
C VAL A 156 -20.42 -15.16 17.24
N HIS A 157 -20.32 -14.56 16.06
CA HIS A 157 -19.27 -14.91 15.11
C HIS A 157 -18.13 -13.88 15.26
N ALA A 158 -17.00 -14.33 15.79
CA ALA A 158 -15.79 -13.54 15.95
C ALA A 158 -14.83 -13.77 14.78
N ILE A 159 -14.46 -12.70 14.08
CA ILE A 159 -13.49 -12.68 13.00
C ILE A 159 -12.24 -12.00 13.56
N LEU A 160 -11.17 -12.77 13.73
CA LEU A 160 -9.94 -12.36 14.37
C LEU A 160 -8.85 -12.26 13.31
N MET A 161 -8.46 -11.03 12.99
CA MET A 161 -7.44 -10.71 12.01
C MET A 161 -6.15 -10.39 12.75
N LEU A 162 -5.10 -11.16 12.47
CA LEU A 162 -3.81 -10.98 13.10
C LEU A 162 -2.81 -10.58 12.04
N ASP A 163 -2.17 -9.46 12.28
CA ASP A 163 -0.95 -9.12 11.59
C ASP A 163 0.13 -10.14 11.95
N ASN A 164 0.88 -10.54 10.95
CA ASN A 164 1.97 -11.49 11.04
C ASN A 164 3.09 -11.15 10.05
N SER A 165 3.16 -9.88 9.63
CA SER A 165 4.27 -9.35 8.86
C SER A 165 5.57 -9.36 9.66
N ARG A 166 6.68 -9.05 8.98
CA ARG A 166 8.03 -9.11 9.52
C ARG A 166 8.24 -8.09 10.64
N SER A 167 7.66 -6.90 10.53
CA SER A 167 7.75 -5.84 11.54
C SER A 167 7.24 -6.27 12.93
N LEU A 168 6.31 -7.24 13.00
CA LEU A 168 5.88 -7.83 14.27
C LEU A 168 6.94 -8.72 14.92
N GLY A 169 8.07 -8.97 14.26
CA GLY A 169 9.26 -9.61 14.79
C GLY A 169 10.01 -8.77 15.82
N VAL A 170 9.69 -7.47 15.97
CA VAL A 170 10.34 -6.58 16.94
C VAL A 170 10.30 -7.16 18.35
N ALA A 171 11.48 -7.51 18.84
CA ALA A 171 11.70 -8.15 20.13
C ALA A 171 11.70 -7.12 21.26
N THR A 172 10.89 -7.39 22.29
CA THR A 172 10.85 -6.59 23.52
C THR A 172 10.96 -7.51 24.73
N ALA A 173 11.09 -6.95 25.94
CA ALA A 173 11.02 -7.73 27.17
C ALA A 173 9.71 -8.54 27.33
N ALA A 174 8.64 -8.15 26.64
CA ALA A 174 7.34 -8.83 26.66
C ALA A 174 7.16 -9.86 25.51
N GLY A 175 8.23 -10.18 24.77
CA GLY A 175 8.20 -11.02 23.57
C GLY A 175 8.11 -10.20 22.28
N THR A 176 7.85 -10.86 21.15
CA THR A 176 7.66 -10.22 19.84
C THR A 176 6.29 -9.55 19.73
N GLY A 177 6.10 -8.68 18.73
CA GLY A 177 4.78 -8.13 18.38
C GLY A 177 3.73 -9.22 18.13
N LEU A 178 4.12 -10.29 17.41
CA LEU A 178 3.22 -11.42 17.15
C LEU A 178 2.87 -12.17 18.44
N ASP A 179 3.81 -12.37 19.37
CA ASP A 179 3.53 -13.02 20.66
C ASP A 179 2.51 -12.21 21.48
N ARG A 180 2.63 -10.87 21.46
CA ARG A 180 1.67 -9.97 22.10
C ARG A 180 0.29 -10.05 21.43
N ALA A 181 0.24 -10.07 20.10
CA ALA A 181 -1.00 -10.21 19.33
C ALA A 181 -1.70 -11.55 19.64
N LYS A 182 -0.97 -12.67 19.61
CA LYS A 182 -1.49 -14.00 19.97
C LYS A 182 -2.00 -14.05 21.41
N SER A 183 -1.24 -13.48 22.34
CA SER A 183 -1.63 -13.42 23.76
C SER A 183 -2.93 -12.65 23.96
N GLN A 184 -3.11 -11.53 23.27
CA GLN A 184 -4.35 -10.75 23.31
C GLN A 184 -5.52 -11.49 22.62
N ALA A 185 -5.29 -12.08 21.45
CA ALA A 185 -6.29 -12.86 20.73
C ALA A 185 -6.78 -14.08 21.55
N GLN A 186 -5.87 -14.78 22.22
CA GLN A 186 -6.21 -15.89 23.11
C GLN A 186 -7.11 -15.42 24.27
N ARG A 187 -6.76 -14.32 24.94
CA ARG A 187 -7.61 -13.73 25.99
C ARG A 187 -8.99 -13.34 25.46
N PHE A 188 -9.07 -12.87 24.21
CA PHE A 188 -10.34 -12.53 23.58
C PHE A 188 -11.19 -13.78 23.32
N ILE A 189 -10.58 -14.86 22.80
CA ILE A 189 -11.23 -16.16 22.60
C ILE A 189 -11.79 -16.71 23.92
N ASP A 190 -11.03 -16.59 25.01
CA ASP A 190 -11.45 -17.06 26.33
C ASP A 190 -12.72 -16.36 26.83
N GLN A 191 -12.88 -15.07 26.51
CA GLN A 191 -14.05 -14.25 26.89
C GLN A 191 -15.29 -14.47 26.00
N LEU A 192 -15.17 -15.19 24.87
CA LEU A 192 -16.32 -15.41 23.98
C LEU A 192 -17.43 -16.22 24.67
N PRO A 193 -18.72 -15.92 24.44
CA PRO A 193 -19.83 -16.72 24.91
C PRO A 193 -19.74 -18.18 24.43
N PRO A 194 -20.34 -19.15 25.15
CA PRO A 194 -20.55 -20.50 24.64
C PRO A 194 -21.22 -20.49 23.26
N ASP A 195 -20.96 -21.52 22.45
CA ASP A 195 -21.49 -21.71 21.10
C ASP A 195 -21.10 -20.67 20.04
N SER A 196 -20.22 -19.73 20.38
CA SER A 196 -19.64 -18.78 19.42
C SER A 196 -18.84 -19.49 18.33
N ARG A 197 -18.73 -18.84 17.17
CA ARG A 197 -17.89 -19.27 16.04
C ARG A 197 -16.72 -18.32 15.88
N MET A 198 -15.58 -18.82 15.45
CA MET A 198 -14.37 -18.02 15.28
C MET A 198 -13.78 -18.23 13.89
N THR A 199 -13.44 -17.17 13.19
CA THR A 199 -12.62 -17.23 11.96
C THR A 199 -11.32 -16.52 12.24
N LEU A 200 -10.18 -17.13 11.91
CA LEU A 200 -8.86 -16.53 12.07
C LEU A 200 -8.31 -16.15 10.69
N ILE A 201 -7.71 -14.97 10.57
CA ILE A 201 -7.17 -14.46 9.29
C ILE A 201 -5.77 -13.90 9.54
N PRO A 202 -4.69 -14.54 9.04
CA PRO A 202 -3.36 -13.93 9.01
C PRO A 202 -3.28 -12.89 7.89
N LEU A 203 -2.89 -11.66 8.21
CA LEU A 203 -2.97 -10.52 7.27
C LEU A 203 -1.85 -10.51 6.22
N ALA A 204 -0.67 -11.01 6.56
CA ALA A 204 0.44 -11.19 5.61
C ALA A 204 0.40 -12.57 4.93
N GLY A 205 -0.64 -13.37 5.21
CA GLY A 205 -0.82 -14.71 4.66
C GLY A 205 -0.13 -15.81 5.46
N ALA A 206 -0.15 -17.02 4.91
CA ALA A 206 0.47 -18.21 5.50
C ALA A 206 1.08 -19.09 4.39
N GLU A 207 2.25 -19.67 4.67
CA GLU A 207 2.94 -20.56 3.73
C GLU A 207 2.19 -21.88 3.58
N GLU A 208 1.78 -22.47 4.70
CA GLU A 208 0.94 -23.65 4.73
C GLU A 208 -0.54 -23.29 4.52
N PRO A 209 -1.35 -24.20 3.93
CA PRO A 209 -2.79 -24.01 3.85
C PRO A 209 -3.43 -23.75 5.22
N PHE A 210 -3.87 -22.51 5.44
CA PHE A 210 -4.52 -22.10 6.67
C PHE A 210 -6.05 -22.28 6.59
N PRO A 211 -6.72 -22.80 7.64
CA PRO A 211 -8.17 -23.03 7.61
C PRO A 211 -8.97 -21.76 7.37
N ARG A 212 -9.91 -21.81 6.42
CA ARG A 212 -10.84 -20.70 6.13
C ARG A 212 -12.21 -20.89 6.77
N ASP A 213 -12.54 -22.10 7.18
CA ASP A 213 -13.83 -22.42 7.77
C ASP A 213 -13.90 -21.97 9.24
N PRO A 214 -15.06 -21.50 9.72
CA PRO A 214 -15.20 -21.06 11.11
C PRO A 214 -15.01 -22.20 12.12
N PHE A 215 -14.13 -21.98 13.10
CA PHE A 215 -13.90 -22.87 14.22
C PHE A 215 -15.11 -22.90 15.17
N VAL A 216 -15.53 -24.11 15.52
CA VAL A 216 -16.60 -24.38 16.49
C VAL A 216 -16.09 -24.39 17.93
N SER A 217 -14.87 -24.92 18.13
CA SER A 217 -14.25 -25.05 19.44
C SER A 217 -13.17 -24.00 19.65
N LYS A 218 -13.14 -23.42 20.85
CA LYS A 218 -12.08 -22.51 21.29
C LYS A 218 -10.71 -23.20 21.27
N ASP A 219 -10.66 -24.51 21.53
CA ASP A 219 -9.41 -25.28 21.53
C ASP A 219 -8.83 -25.41 20.11
N ALA A 220 -9.71 -25.63 19.12
CA ALA A 220 -9.31 -25.69 17.72
C ALA A 220 -8.82 -24.32 17.22
N ALA A 221 -9.54 -23.25 17.58
CA ALA A 221 -9.12 -21.88 17.28
C ALA A 221 -7.75 -21.55 17.92
N ARG A 222 -7.50 -21.94 19.17
CA ARG A 222 -6.18 -21.73 19.82
C ARG A 222 -5.06 -22.48 19.11
N LYS A 223 -5.28 -23.75 18.73
CA LYS A 223 -4.29 -24.52 17.96
C LYS A 223 -3.98 -23.87 16.61
N ALA A 224 -4.99 -23.35 15.92
CA ALA A 224 -4.80 -22.63 14.66
C ALA A 224 -4.09 -21.27 14.87
N LEU A 225 -4.39 -20.56 15.96
CA LEU A 225 -3.68 -19.34 16.35
C LEU A 225 -2.19 -19.61 16.59
N ASP A 226 -1.84 -20.74 17.21
CA ASP A 226 -0.45 -21.14 17.43
C ASP A 226 0.32 -21.40 16.13
N GLN A 227 -0.39 -21.85 15.07
CA GLN A 227 0.17 -22.10 13.74
C GLN A 227 0.50 -20.83 12.94
N ILE A 228 -0.06 -19.67 13.30
CA ILE A 228 0.28 -18.40 12.62
C ILE A 228 1.74 -18.07 12.92
N ARG A 229 2.59 -17.95 11.90
CA ARG A 229 4.02 -17.59 12.04
C ARG A 229 4.26 -16.21 11.42
N LEU A 230 5.35 -15.57 11.86
CA LEU A 230 5.88 -14.40 11.15
C LEU A 230 6.24 -14.81 9.73
N VAL A 231 5.95 -13.93 8.79
CA VAL A 231 6.36 -14.04 7.38
C VAL A 231 7.00 -12.74 6.95
N ASP A 232 7.72 -12.76 5.84
CA ASP A 232 8.44 -11.60 5.31
C ASP A 232 7.63 -10.81 4.27
N ALA A 233 6.33 -11.08 4.19
CA ALA A 233 5.38 -10.37 3.35
C ALA A 233 4.69 -9.24 4.14
N GLU A 234 4.27 -8.20 3.41
CA GLU A 234 3.50 -7.09 3.98
C GLU A 234 2.09 -7.49 4.40
N ALA A 235 1.57 -6.85 5.44
CA ALA A 235 0.18 -6.99 5.85
C ALA A 235 -0.76 -6.24 4.90
N ILE A 236 -1.58 -6.97 4.15
CA ILE A 236 -2.54 -6.37 3.21
C ILE A 236 -3.90 -6.23 3.89
N ILE A 237 -4.15 -5.07 4.51
CA ILE A 237 -5.38 -4.81 5.29
C ILE A 237 -6.65 -4.99 4.43
N GLU A 238 -6.66 -4.52 3.17
CA GLU A 238 -7.83 -4.65 2.29
C GLU A 238 -8.20 -6.11 2.01
N SER A 239 -7.22 -6.95 1.67
CA SER A 239 -7.41 -8.40 1.48
C SER A 239 -7.93 -9.08 2.75
N GLY A 240 -7.46 -8.62 3.92
CA GLY A 240 -7.98 -9.07 5.21
C GLY A 240 -9.46 -8.68 5.42
N LEU A 241 -9.84 -7.46 5.07
CA LEU A 241 -11.22 -6.96 5.20
C LEU A 241 -12.18 -7.66 4.22
N GLU A 242 -11.72 -7.96 3.00
CA GLU A 242 -12.46 -8.79 2.03
C GLU A 242 -12.74 -10.19 2.60
N GLN A 243 -11.72 -10.83 3.17
CA GLN A 243 -11.87 -12.13 3.82
C GLN A 243 -12.81 -12.05 5.04
N ALA A 244 -12.73 -10.96 5.82
CA ALA A 244 -13.63 -10.75 6.94
C ALA A 244 -15.10 -10.56 6.50
N GLU A 245 -15.34 -9.87 5.39
CA GLU A 245 -16.67 -9.73 4.80
C GLU A 245 -17.20 -11.08 4.33
N GLN A 246 -16.37 -11.87 3.65
CA GLN A 246 -16.72 -13.22 3.22
C GLN A 246 -17.06 -14.10 4.43
N ALA A 247 -16.26 -14.07 5.50
CA ALA A 247 -16.53 -14.79 6.74
C ALA A 247 -17.85 -14.33 7.40
N CYS A 248 -18.15 -13.04 7.39
CA CYS A 248 -19.43 -12.53 7.90
C CYS A 248 -20.63 -13.14 7.16
N ARG A 249 -20.51 -13.34 5.84
CA ARG A 249 -21.56 -13.92 4.98
C ARG A 249 -21.70 -15.43 5.11
N GLN A 250 -20.64 -16.15 5.50
CA GLN A 250 -20.67 -17.62 5.64
C GLN A 250 -21.65 -18.12 6.71
N LEU A 251 -21.89 -17.34 7.77
CA LEU A 251 -22.72 -17.75 8.92
C LEU A 251 -23.88 -16.77 9.18
N PRO A 252 -24.88 -16.64 8.29
CA PRO A 252 -25.96 -15.66 8.43
C PRO A 252 -26.80 -15.83 9.71
N GLU A 253 -26.83 -17.03 10.29
CA GLU A 253 -27.55 -17.37 11.52
C GLU A 253 -26.97 -16.76 12.81
N TYR A 254 -25.74 -16.22 12.74
CA TYR A 254 -25.12 -15.47 13.82
C TYR A 254 -25.20 -13.96 13.53
N PRO A 255 -26.27 -13.24 13.96
CA PRO A 255 -26.45 -11.83 13.65
C PRO A 255 -25.43 -10.92 14.36
N ALA A 256 -24.88 -11.38 15.49
CA ALA A 256 -23.83 -10.69 16.21
C ALA A 256 -22.45 -11.04 15.62
N LYS A 257 -21.91 -10.12 14.80
CA LYS A 257 -20.57 -10.22 14.22
C LYS A 257 -19.58 -9.33 14.98
N ARG A 258 -18.35 -9.80 15.18
CA ARG A 258 -17.26 -9.04 15.81
C ARG A 258 -16.01 -9.17 14.98
N VAL A 259 -15.46 -8.07 14.49
CA VAL A 259 -14.21 -8.04 13.73
C VAL A 259 -13.16 -7.36 14.60
N VAL A 260 -12.03 -8.02 14.82
CA VAL A 260 -10.91 -7.50 15.60
C VAL A 260 -9.63 -7.64 14.81
N ILE A 261 -8.84 -6.57 14.72
CA ILE A 261 -7.54 -6.51 14.05
C ILE A 261 -6.46 -6.25 15.09
N TRP A 262 -5.43 -7.07 15.15
CA TRP A 262 -4.20 -6.80 15.92
C TRP A 262 -3.05 -6.52 14.97
N SER A 263 -2.45 -5.34 15.05
CA SER A 263 -1.33 -4.90 14.19
C SER A 263 -0.43 -3.92 14.94
N ASP A 264 0.80 -3.74 14.45
CA ASP A 264 1.75 -2.75 14.96
C ASP A 264 1.45 -1.32 14.48
N LEU A 265 0.47 -1.15 13.59
CA LEU A 265 0.07 0.15 13.01
C LEU A 265 1.20 0.82 12.19
N GLN A 266 2.09 0.03 11.57
CA GLN A 266 3.10 0.54 10.63
C GLN A 266 2.46 1.39 9.52
N ALA A 267 3.00 2.56 9.22
CA ALA A 267 2.29 3.58 8.45
C ALA A 267 1.91 3.19 7.01
N ASN A 268 2.72 2.34 6.38
CA ASN A 268 2.53 1.76 5.04
C ASN A 268 1.27 0.89 4.94
N ALA A 269 0.98 0.03 5.91
CA ALA A 269 -0.14 -0.92 5.85
C ALA A 269 -1.53 -0.24 5.82
N TRP A 270 -1.62 1.04 6.21
CA TRP A 270 -2.89 1.77 6.39
C TRP A 270 -3.07 2.97 5.45
N SER A 271 -2.12 3.26 4.54
CA SER A 271 -2.18 4.45 3.68
C SER A 271 -3.35 4.44 2.69
N ASP A 272 -3.70 3.27 2.16
CA ASP A 272 -4.54 3.16 0.97
C ASP A 272 -5.93 2.52 1.22
N VAL A 273 -6.31 2.35 2.50
CA VAL A 273 -7.59 1.70 2.86
C VAL A 273 -8.75 2.70 2.84
N ASP A 274 -9.75 2.48 1.97
CA ASP A 274 -10.99 3.26 1.96
C ASP A 274 -12.00 2.78 3.01
N TRP A 275 -11.90 3.33 4.22
CA TRP A 275 -12.79 3.02 5.35
C TRP A 275 -14.26 3.39 5.12
N SER A 276 -14.56 4.29 4.19
CA SER A 276 -15.94 4.67 3.88
C SER A 276 -16.69 3.53 3.20
N THR A 277 -16.02 2.84 2.27
CA THR A 277 -16.52 1.64 1.60
C THR A 277 -16.73 0.50 2.59
N TRP A 278 -15.75 0.25 3.46
CA TRP A 278 -15.80 -0.85 4.42
C TRP A 278 -16.83 -0.66 5.53
N SER A 279 -17.09 0.58 5.93
CA SER A 279 -18.10 0.90 6.96
C SER A 279 -19.53 0.52 6.55
N ALA A 280 -19.81 0.44 5.24
CA ALA A 280 -21.10 0.01 4.74
C ALA A 280 -21.25 -1.52 4.65
N ARG A 281 -20.13 -2.24 4.59
CA ARG A 281 -20.08 -3.70 4.31
C ARG A 281 -19.81 -4.53 5.55
N LEU A 282 -19.04 -4.00 6.49
CA LEU A 282 -18.61 -4.69 7.70
C LEU A 282 -19.32 -4.16 8.96
N PRO A 283 -19.48 -5.00 9.99
CA PRO A 283 -19.89 -4.57 11.32
C PRO A 283 -18.81 -3.69 11.98
N ASP A 284 -19.00 -3.31 13.24
CA ASP A 284 -17.98 -2.60 14.02
C ASP A 284 -16.64 -3.36 14.01
N VAL A 285 -15.59 -2.67 13.57
CA VAL A 285 -14.21 -3.18 13.53
C VAL A 285 -13.43 -2.58 14.70
N GLN A 286 -12.75 -3.40 15.50
CA GLN A 286 -11.87 -2.95 16.57
C GLN A 286 -10.41 -3.18 16.17
N ILE A 287 -9.61 -2.12 16.15
CA ILE A 287 -8.19 -2.19 15.80
C ILE A 287 -7.38 -2.00 17.09
N ALA A 288 -6.67 -3.04 17.49
CA ALA A 288 -5.80 -3.05 18.67
C ALA A 288 -4.33 -2.96 18.24
N SER A 289 -3.61 -2.03 18.85
CA SER A 289 -2.17 -1.89 18.61
C SER A 289 -1.37 -2.92 19.43
N VAL A 290 -0.37 -3.51 18.80
CA VAL A 290 0.70 -4.30 19.45
C VAL A 290 2.09 -3.71 19.22
N ALA A 291 2.13 -2.46 18.77
CA ALA A 291 3.32 -1.70 18.39
C ALA A 291 4.33 -1.56 19.53
N ALA A 292 5.60 -1.40 19.15
CA ALA A 292 6.66 -0.93 20.02
C ALA A 292 7.21 0.39 19.43
N PRO A 293 6.58 1.55 19.72
CA PRO A 293 6.86 2.82 19.02
C PRO A 293 8.27 3.37 19.28
N GLU A 294 8.95 2.91 20.33
CA GLU A 294 10.33 3.29 20.68
C GLU A 294 11.36 2.27 20.15
N ALA A 295 10.93 1.31 19.33
CA ALA A 295 11.83 0.31 18.79
C ALA A 295 12.85 0.93 17.84
N THR A 296 14.08 0.44 17.92
CA THR A 296 15.20 0.82 17.07
C THR A 296 15.63 -0.37 16.23
N ASN A 297 16.13 -0.10 15.03
CA ASN A 297 16.42 -1.10 14.02
C ASN A 297 17.70 -0.77 13.23
N LEU A 298 18.41 -1.82 12.80
CA LEU A 298 19.45 -1.78 11.78
C LEU A 298 19.07 -2.75 10.67
N ALA A 299 19.00 -2.31 9.43
CA ALA A 299 18.50 -3.15 8.34
C ALA A 299 19.45 -3.21 7.15
N VAL A 300 19.52 -4.37 6.50
CA VAL A 300 20.02 -4.48 5.13
C VAL A 300 18.87 -4.18 4.19
N GLU A 301 18.84 -2.98 3.62
CA GLU A 301 17.79 -2.59 2.67
C GLU A 301 17.96 -3.30 1.32
N ARG A 302 19.21 -3.42 0.86
CA ARG A 302 19.48 -3.93 -0.48
C ARG A 302 20.88 -4.46 -0.61
N VAL A 303 21.02 -5.49 -1.44
CA VAL A 303 22.31 -5.95 -1.97
C VAL A 303 22.20 -5.90 -3.48
N THR A 304 22.93 -4.99 -4.12
CA THR A 304 23.00 -4.90 -5.59
C THR A 304 24.39 -5.26 -6.06
N LEU A 305 24.44 -6.00 -7.17
CA LEU A 305 25.64 -6.12 -7.98
C LEU A 305 25.54 -5.06 -9.08
N GLU A 306 26.54 -4.18 -9.19
CA GLU A 306 26.44 -2.96 -10.00
C GLU A 306 26.01 -3.21 -11.46
N ASP A 307 26.63 -4.19 -12.13
CA ASP A 307 26.34 -4.54 -13.52
C ASP A 307 25.21 -5.56 -13.67
N GLY A 308 24.67 -6.07 -12.55
CA GLY A 308 23.62 -7.10 -12.51
C GLY A 308 24.10 -8.52 -12.84
N PHE A 309 25.35 -8.69 -13.26
CA PHE A 309 26.03 -9.97 -13.44
C PHE A 309 27.52 -9.85 -13.11
N ALA A 310 28.14 -10.95 -12.73
CA ALA A 310 29.57 -11.00 -12.40
C ALA A 310 30.33 -11.84 -13.42
N GLY A 311 31.58 -11.46 -13.66
CA GLY A 311 32.52 -12.29 -14.41
C GLY A 311 33.36 -13.17 -13.49
N THR A 312 34.03 -14.14 -14.10
CA THR A 312 35.06 -14.95 -13.45
C THR A 312 36.40 -14.21 -13.36
N GLU A 313 36.69 -13.33 -14.32
CA GLU A 313 37.99 -12.68 -14.45
C GLU A 313 38.09 -11.33 -13.70
N ALA A 314 36.98 -10.57 -13.66
CA ALA A 314 36.92 -9.26 -13.01
C ALA A 314 36.11 -9.32 -11.70
N PRO A 315 36.51 -8.57 -10.65
CA PRO A 315 35.77 -8.59 -9.41
C PRO A 315 34.37 -7.98 -9.61
N GLY A 316 33.35 -8.70 -9.14
CA GLY A 316 32.01 -8.15 -9.01
C GLY A 316 31.98 -7.11 -7.88
N ARG A 317 31.44 -5.92 -8.16
CA ARG A 317 31.28 -4.84 -7.19
C ARG A 317 29.88 -4.88 -6.57
N PHE A 318 29.82 -5.18 -5.29
CA PHE A 318 28.60 -5.22 -4.49
C PHE A 318 28.39 -3.90 -3.77
N LEU A 319 27.18 -3.36 -3.89
CA LEU A 319 26.70 -2.24 -3.10
C LEU A 319 25.66 -2.77 -2.10
N VAL A 320 26.03 -2.77 -0.82
CA VAL A 320 25.15 -3.18 0.26
C VAL A 320 24.61 -1.92 0.92
N ARG A 321 23.33 -1.63 0.71
CA ARG A 321 22.67 -0.50 1.35
C ARG A 321 22.15 -0.90 2.71
N VAL A 322 22.58 -0.17 3.72
CA VAL A 322 22.24 -0.41 5.11
C VAL A 322 21.68 0.86 5.74
N SER A 323 20.77 0.74 6.69
CA SER A 323 20.18 1.89 7.36
C SER A 323 19.95 1.67 8.85
N ALA A 324 19.92 2.79 9.58
CA ALA A 324 19.53 2.85 10.97
C ALA A 324 18.18 3.55 11.08
N SER A 325 17.31 3.01 11.93
CA SER A 325 15.99 3.60 12.19
C SER A 325 16.06 5.08 12.64
N PRO A 326 15.09 5.93 12.24
CA PRO A 326 15.04 7.32 12.68
C PRO A 326 14.70 7.48 14.17
N THR A 327 14.15 6.45 14.80
CA THR A 327 13.82 6.40 16.23
C THR A 327 15.04 6.25 17.14
N ALA A 328 16.21 5.88 16.59
CA ALA A 328 17.44 5.79 17.35
C ALA A 328 17.82 7.14 17.98
N THR A 329 18.35 7.11 19.20
CA THR A 329 18.73 8.33 19.95
C THR A 329 20.24 8.61 19.91
N ALA A 330 21.03 7.64 19.43
CA ALA A 330 22.48 7.73 19.31
C ALA A 330 22.94 6.98 18.04
N PRO A 331 24.15 7.26 17.52
CA PRO A 331 24.73 6.49 16.44
C PRO A 331 24.84 5.00 16.78
N MET A 332 24.62 4.15 15.78
CA MET A 332 24.64 2.70 15.91
C MET A 332 25.84 2.14 15.16
N THR A 333 26.66 1.33 15.82
CA THR A 333 27.83 0.67 15.22
C THR A 333 27.48 -0.78 14.87
N THR A 334 27.82 -1.20 13.66
CA THR A 334 27.56 -2.57 13.17
C THR A 334 28.65 -3.02 12.20
N ASP A 335 28.96 -4.32 12.21
CA ASP A 335 29.81 -4.93 11.19
C ASP A 335 28.94 -5.42 10.02
N VAL A 336 29.23 -4.93 8.82
CA VAL A 336 28.59 -5.38 7.59
C VAL A 336 29.46 -6.45 6.97
N THR A 337 28.96 -7.68 6.90
CA THR A 337 29.68 -8.83 6.33
C THR A 337 29.04 -9.25 5.01
N LEU A 338 29.84 -9.36 3.95
CA LEU A 338 29.45 -10.01 2.70
C LEU A 338 29.97 -11.45 2.70
N SER A 339 29.06 -12.40 2.49
CA SER A 339 29.37 -13.81 2.29
C SER A 339 28.91 -14.27 0.91
N VAL A 340 29.63 -15.21 0.31
CA VAL A 340 29.35 -15.80 -1.00
C VAL A 340 29.39 -17.32 -0.83
N ASP A 341 28.30 -18.02 -1.17
CA ASP A 341 28.09 -19.45 -0.90
C ASP A 341 28.49 -19.83 0.54
N GLU A 342 27.98 -19.06 1.51
CA GLU A 342 28.22 -19.21 2.96
C GLU A 342 29.66 -18.89 3.43
N ALA A 343 30.61 -18.67 2.53
CA ALA A 343 31.96 -18.24 2.87
C ALA A 343 32.04 -16.72 3.04
N THR A 344 32.52 -16.25 4.20
CA THR A 344 32.77 -14.82 4.42
C THR A 344 33.88 -14.32 3.48
N VAL A 345 33.53 -13.35 2.64
CA VAL A 345 34.45 -12.74 1.68
C VAL A 345 35.13 -11.52 2.28
N ALA A 346 34.33 -10.63 2.88
CA ALA A 346 34.81 -9.37 3.43
C ALA A 346 33.85 -8.87 4.50
N ASN A 347 34.36 -8.05 5.41
CA ASN A 347 33.57 -7.35 6.41
C ASN A 347 34.06 -5.90 6.58
N GLN A 348 33.16 -5.01 6.97
CA GLN A 348 33.47 -3.61 7.24
C GLN A 348 32.65 -3.10 8.43
N LEU A 349 33.36 -2.59 9.44
CA LEU A 349 32.76 -1.89 10.56
C LEU A 349 32.33 -0.49 10.14
N ILE A 350 31.06 -0.15 10.38
CA ILE A 350 30.50 1.17 10.10
C ILE A 350 29.77 1.70 11.33
N GLU A 351 29.59 3.02 11.33
CA GLU A 351 28.72 3.74 12.27
C GLU A 351 27.68 4.50 11.46
N LEU A 352 26.42 4.40 11.86
CA LEU A 352 25.27 5.05 11.24
C LEU A 352 24.62 6.01 12.24
N ALA A 353 24.43 7.26 11.85
CA ALA A 353 23.60 8.19 12.61
C ALA A 353 22.11 7.79 12.55
N PRO A 354 21.27 8.23 13.50
CA PRO A 354 19.82 7.97 13.45
C PRO A 354 19.19 8.40 12.12
N GLY A 355 18.45 7.48 11.49
CA GLY A 355 17.81 7.71 10.19
C GLY A 355 18.76 7.75 8.99
N GLN A 356 20.06 7.49 9.19
CA GLN A 356 21.03 7.47 8.11
C GLN A 356 20.96 6.14 7.35
N ALA A 357 20.92 6.23 6.02
CA ALA A 357 21.23 5.14 5.11
C ALA A 357 22.63 5.35 4.51
N ARG A 358 23.36 4.26 4.26
CA ARG A 358 24.70 4.27 3.69
C ARG A 358 24.90 3.07 2.78
N ASP A 359 25.56 3.28 1.65
CA ASP A 359 26.02 2.19 0.79
C ASP A 359 27.43 1.76 1.22
N VAL A 360 27.61 0.45 1.40
CA VAL A 360 28.89 -0.19 1.74
C VAL A 360 29.34 -1.00 0.53
N GLU A 361 30.52 -0.67 0.01
CA GLU A 361 31.07 -1.31 -1.18
C GLU A 361 31.93 -2.53 -0.80
N PHE A 362 31.70 -3.65 -1.48
CA PHE A 362 32.54 -4.84 -1.43
C PHE A 362 32.92 -5.29 -2.84
N GLN A 363 34.05 -5.99 -2.96
CA GLN A 363 34.51 -6.57 -4.21
C GLN A 363 34.82 -8.06 -4.02
N HIS A 364 34.39 -8.90 -4.96
CA HIS A 364 34.62 -10.33 -4.91
C HIS A 364 34.93 -10.90 -6.30
N HIS A 365 35.96 -11.74 -6.39
CA HIS A 365 36.27 -12.49 -7.61
C HIS A 365 35.65 -13.88 -7.51
N PHE A 366 34.93 -14.29 -8.56
CA PHE A 366 34.25 -15.58 -8.59
C PHE A 366 35.10 -16.62 -9.32
N ASP A 367 35.42 -17.72 -8.64
CA ASP A 367 36.11 -18.86 -9.24
C ASP A 367 35.09 -19.97 -9.53
N VAL A 368 34.33 -19.81 -10.63
CA VAL A 368 33.31 -20.77 -11.05
C VAL A 368 33.51 -21.09 -12.53
N ALA A 369 33.59 -22.39 -12.87
CA ALA A 369 33.70 -22.83 -14.26
C ALA A 369 32.42 -22.46 -15.04
N GLY A 370 32.54 -21.57 -16.03
CA GLY A 370 31.42 -21.12 -16.85
C GLY A 370 31.25 -21.92 -18.14
N GLU A 371 30.01 -22.05 -18.59
CA GLU A 371 29.67 -22.51 -19.94
C GLU A 371 29.12 -21.33 -20.76
N PRO A 372 29.50 -21.17 -22.04
CA PRO A 372 28.91 -20.15 -22.90
C PRO A 372 27.38 -20.28 -22.98
N GLY A 373 26.65 -19.17 -22.83
CA GLY A 373 25.18 -19.17 -22.87
C GLY A 373 24.49 -19.63 -21.59
N ARG A 374 25.23 -20.08 -20.56
CA ARG A 374 24.66 -20.61 -19.32
C ARG A 374 25.27 -19.93 -18.09
N PRO A 375 24.49 -19.10 -17.36
CA PRO A 375 24.95 -18.49 -16.13
C PRO A 375 25.02 -19.52 -15.00
N ASN A 376 26.07 -19.44 -14.19
CA ASN A 376 26.10 -20.05 -12.87
C ASN A 376 25.39 -19.12 -11.89
N TRP A 377 24.73 -19.69 -10.88
CA TRP A 377 24.05 -18.91 -9.85
C TRP A 377 24.70 -19.16 -8.51
N VAL A 378 25.27 -18.10 -7.94
CA VAL A 378 25.95 -18.10 -6.65
C VAL A 378 25.13 -17.26 -5.68
N VAL A 379 25.08 -17.63 -4.40
CA VAL A 379 24.33 -16.85 -3.41
C VAL A 379 25.27 -15.88 -2.71
N ALA A 380 25.02 -14.58 -2.86
CA ALA A 380 25.66 -13.56 -2.04
C ALA A 380 24.72 -13.13 -0.92
N THR A 381 25.21 -13.09 0.31
CA THR A 381 24.42 -12.72 1.49
C THR A 381 25.14 -11.63 2.28
N ALA A 382 24.49 -10.49 2.44
CA ALA A 382 24.93 -9.45 3.36
C ALA A 382 24.31 -9.69 4.73
N THR A 383 25.12 -9.57 5.78
CA THR A 383 24.71 -9.76 7.17
C THR A 383 25.20 -8.61 8.03
N LEU A 384 24.34 -8.06 8.88
CA LEU A 384 24.68 -7.09 9.92
C LEU A 384 24.94 -7.81 11.23
N THR A 385 26.00 -7.40 11.91
CA THR A 385 26.26 -7.79 13.31
C THR A 385 26.38 -6.53 14.15
N PRO A 386 25.28 -6.06 14.76
CA PRO A 386 25.29 -4.90 15.65
C PRO A 386 26.29 -5.08 16.79
N ALA A 387 27.04 -4.03 17.13
CA ALA A 387 27.97 -4.06 18.25
C ALA A 387 27.26 -4.26 19.60
N ASP A 388 26.04 -3.74 19.72
CA ASP A 388 25.13 -4.00 20.84
C ASP A 388 23.79 -4.54 20.30
N PRO A 389 23.48 -5.83 20.49
CA PRO A 389 22.23 -6.44 20.04
C PRO A 389 20.97 -5.79 20.63
N ALA A 390 21.05 -5.03 21.73
CA ALA A 390 19.89 -4.33 22.28
C ALA A 390 19.48 -3.09 21.46
N THR A 391 20.40 -2.59 20.62
CA THR A 391 20.14 -1.42 19.76
C THR A 391 19.35 -1.80 18.51
N ASP A 392 19.34 -3.07 18.13
CA ASP A 392 18.57 -3.58 17.01
C ASP A 392 17.55 -4.62 17.49
N GLN A 393 16.27 -4.27 17.39
CA GLN A 393 15.18 -5.09 17.91
C GLN A 393 14.52 -5.97 16.83
N LEU A 394 14.87 -5.85 15.55
CA LEU A 394 14.31 -6.67 14.47
C LEU A 394 15.40 -7.51 13.77
N ALA A 395 15.91 -8.54 14.45
CA ALA A 395 17.01 -9.33 13.91
C ALA A 395 16.75 -10.02 12.54
N ALA A 396 15.48 -10.17 12.14
CA ALA A 396 15.11 -10.80 10.88
C ALA A 396 15.59 -10.03 9.64
N ASP A 397 15.87 -8.73 9.76
CA ASP A 397 16.33 -7.87 8.66
C ASP A 397 17.80 -7.48 8.65
N ASN A 398 18.55 -8.07 9.56
CA ASN A 398 20.00 -8.05 9.52
C ASN A 398 20.58 -8.85 8.36
N GLN A 399 19.79 -9.64 7.63
CA GLN A 399 20.30 -10.49 6.56
C GLN A 399 19.47 -10.36 5.29
N LEU A 400 20.17 -10.23 4.16
CA LEU A 400 19.55 -10.25 2.82
C LEU A 400 20.43 -11.05 1.86
N SER A 401 19.83 -12.06 1.24
CA SER A 401 20.47 -12.94 0.26
C SER A 401 20.00 -12.63 -1.16
N VAL A 402 20.94 -12.68 -2.11
CA VAL A 402 20.69 -12.47 -3.53
C VAL A 402 21.37 -13.55 -4.35
N ALA A 403 20.65 -14.08 -5.34
CA ALA A 403 21.20 -14.97 -6.35
C ALA A 403 21.91 -14.13 -7.41
N VAL A 404 23.22 -14.31 -7.54
CA VAL A 404 24.09 -13.58 -8.44
C VAL A 404 24.38 -14.43 -9.67
N PRO A 405 24.11 -13.94 -10.88
CA PRO A 405 24.51 -14.63 -12.09
C PRO A 405 25.99 -14.40 -12.36
N VAL A 406 26.76 -15.47 -12.37
CA VAL A 406 28.18 -15.50 -12.73
C VAL A 406 28.31 -16.09 -14.13
N VAL A 407 28.96 -15.36 -15.03
CA VAL A 407 29.12 -15.72 -16.44
C VAL A 407 30.59 -15.67 -16.83
N ASP A 408 31.04 -16.59 -17.68
CA ASP A 408 32.39 -16.55 -18.26
C ASP A 408 32.55 -15.33 -19.17
N ALA A 409 31.54 -15.11 -20.03
CA ALA A 409 31.53 -14.02 -20.97
C ALA A 409 30.12 -13.57 -21.35
N VAL A 410 30.03 -12.29 -21.69
CA VAL A 410 28.86 -11.59 -22.21
C VAL A 410 29.26 -10.99 -23.55
N PRO A 411 28.97 -11.69 -24.67
CA PRO A 411 29.24 -11.18 -26.00
C PRO A 411 28.33 -10.00 -26.34
N VAL A 412 28.91 -8.87 -26.72
CA VAL A 412 28.20 -7.67 -27.16
C VAL A 412 28.63 -7.33 -28.58
N VAL A 413 27.67 -7.24 -29.49
CA VAL A 413 27.92 -6.96 -30.90
C VAL A 413 27.67 -5.48 -31.16
N PHE A 414 28.68 -4.79 -31.65
CA PHE A 414 28.61 -3.42 -32.12
C PHE A 414 28.73 -3.40 -33.63
N ILE A 415 27.75 -2.76 -34.28
CA ILE A 415 27.67 -2.64 -35.74
C ILE A 415 27.76 -1.15 -36.09
N ASP A 416 28.77 -0.79 -36.87
CA ASP A 416 28.94 0.58 -37.36
C ASP A 416 29.55 0.65 -38.77
N GLN A 417 29.79 1.87 -39.27
CA GLN A 417 30.19 2.12 -40.65
C GLN A 417 31.56 1.56 -41.04
N PHE A 418 32.42 1.24 -40.07
CA PHE A 418 33.80 0.85 -40.34
C PHE A 418 34.09 -0.60 -39.94
N GLY A 419 33.43 -1.12 -38.89
CA GLY A 419 33.81 -2.42 -38.33
C GLY A 419 35.26 -2.44 -37.81
N ALA A 420 35.71 -3.60 -37.32
CA ALA A 420 37.06 -3.71 -36.75
C ALA A 420 38.18 -3.45 -37.78
N ASP A 421 38.03 -3.94 -39.01
CA ASP A 421 39.07 -3.84 -40.05
C ASP A 421 39.11 -2.45 -40.74
N GLY A 422 37.97 -1.74 -40.72
CA GLY A 422 37.85 -0.41 -41.32
C GLY A 422 38.10 0.73 -40.34
N GLU A 423 38.23 0.49 -39.04
CA GLU A 423 38.49 1.55 -38.05
C GLU A 423 39.98 1.89 -37.99
N ASP A 424 40.30 3.19 -37.98
CA ASP A 424 41.67 3.68 -37.85
C ASP A 424 41.70 4.98 -37.04
N VAL A 425 42.13 4.85 -35.78
CA VAL A 425 42.20 5.96 -34.83
C VAL A 425 43.27 6.98 -35.22
N GLU A 426 44.39 6.56 -35.81
CA GLU A 426 45.49 7.46 -36.19
C GLU A 426 45.05 8.41 -37.31
N HIS A 427 44.23 7.92 -38.23
CA HIS A 427 43.67 8.70 -39.33
C HIS A 427 42.28 9.29 -39.03
N SER A 428 41.86 9.31 -37.75
CA SER A 428 40.55 9.84 -37.30
C SER A 428 39.33 9.16 -37.96
N ARG A 429 39.49 7.94 -38.44
CA ARG A 429 38.41 7.11 -39.00
C ARG A 429 37.84 6.24 -37.88
N ILE A 430 37.02 6.86 -37.05
CA ILE A 430 36.49 6.26 -35.81
C ILE A 430 34.99 5.99 -35.97
N GLY A 431 34.57 4.76 -35.72
CA GLY A 431 33.17 4.36 -35.82
C GLY A 431 32.29 5.05 -34.77
N GLU A 432 30.98 5.18 -35.03
CA GLU A 432 30.09 5.87 -34.10
C GLU A 432 30.07 5.19 -32.71
N THR A 433 30.17 3.86 -32.68
CA THR A 433 30.07 3.04 -31.47
C THR A 433 31.33 3.04 -30.60
N HIS A 434 32.43 3.63 -31.07
CA HIS A 434 33.74 3.58 -30.42
C HIS A 434 33.72 4.00 -28.95
N ALA A 435 33.02 5.09 -28.62
CA ALA A 435 32.91 5.58 -27.24
C ALA A 435 32.20 4.57 -26.31
N LEU A 436 31.16 3.91 -26.79
CA LEU A 436 30.43 2.89 -26.01
C LEU A 436 31.22 1.60 -25.85
N ARG A 437 31.98 1.20 -26.89
CA ARG A 437 32.92 0.07 -26.79
C ARG A 437 33.98 0.32 -25.72
N HIS A 438 34.58 1.51 -25.71
CA HIS A 438 35.56 1.92 -24.70
C HIS A 438 34.96 2.02 -23.29
N LEU A 439 33.69 2.45 -23.18
CA LEU A 439 32.98 2.54 -21.91
C LEU A 439 32.75 1.15 -21.29
N LEU A 440 32.25 0.20 -22.08
CA LEU A 440 31.99 -1.17 -21.61
C LEU A 440 33.26 -1.98 -21.39
N ALA A 441 34.26 -1.79 -22.26
CA ALA A 441 35.45 -2.60 -22.31
C ALA A 441 36.68 -1.70 -22.54
N PRO A 442 37.09 -0.92 -21.52
CA PRO A 442 38.23 0.00 -21.65
C PRO A 442 39.51 -0.75 -22.05
N HIS A 443 40.34 -0.13 -22.89
CA HIS A 443 41.52 -0.75 -23.48
C HIS A 443 42.62 -1.04 -22.44
N SER A 444 42.63 -2.24 -21.89
CA SER A 444 43.82 -2.92 -21.35
C SER A 444 44.53 -3.73 -22.45
N SER A 445 45.75 -4.22 -22.17
CA SER A 445 46.66 -4.86 -23.13
C SER A 445 45.99 -5.95 -24.02
N ALA A 446 46.55 -6.25 -25.19
CA ALA A 446 45.99 -7.28 -26.10
C ALA A 446 45.88 -8.69 -25.48
N ALA A 447 46.60 -8.97 -24.40
CA ALA A 447 46.46 -10.20 -23.61
C ALA A 447 45.28 -10.14 -22.61
N ASP A 448 44.89 -8.95 -22.15
CA ASP A 448 43.75 -8.73 -21.25
C ASP A 448 42.41 -8.68 -21.99
N SER A 449 42.39 -8.36 -23.29
CA SER A 449 41.13 -8.26 -24.06
C SER A 449 40.38 -9.59 -24.17
N GLN A 450 41.09 -10.72 -24.16
CA GLN A 450 40.50 -12.07 -24.18
C GLN A 450 39.95 -12.53 -22.81
N ARG A 451 40.35 -11.86 -21.72
CA ARG A 451 39.98 -12.20 -20.32
C ARG A 451 38.92 -11.25 -19.75
N ARG A 452 38.09 -10.64 -20.59
CA ARG A 452 37.02 -9.74 -20.14
C ARG A 452 35.70 -10.47 -20.05
N THR A 453 34.95 -10.14 -18.99
CA THR A 453 33.54 -10.53 -18.85
C THR A 453 32.73 -10.03 -20.03
N ILE A 454 32.90 -8.76 -20.44
CA ILE A 454 32.24 -8.22 -21.64
C ILE A 454 33.16 -8.41 -22.83
N ARG A 455 32.75 -9.23 -23.80
CA ARG A 455 33.48 -9.50 -25.03
C ARG A 455 32.85 -8.71 -26.17
N VAL A 456 33.55 -7.66 -26.61
CA VAL A 456 33.10 -6.79 -27.70
C VAL A 456 33.44 -7.43 -29.05
N GLN A 457 32.44 -7.55 -29.92
CA GLN A 457 32.58 -7.87 -31.33
C GLN A 457 32.21 -6.63 -32.15
N HIS A 458 33.14 -6.12 -32.94
CA HIS A 458 32.96 -4.88 -33.71
C HIS A 458 32.93 -5.23 -35.20
N LEU A 459 31.78 -5.05 -35.83
CA LEU A 459 31.49 -5.54 -37.18
C LEU A 459 30.96 -4.41 -38.07
N SER A 460 31.20 -4.52 -39.37
CA SER A 460 30.47 -3.74 -40.37
C SER A 460 29.13 -4.42 -40.70
N VAL A 461 28.24 -3.75 -41.42
CA VAL A 461 26.94 -4.33 -41.82
C VAL A 461 27.10 -5.63 -42.64
N GLU A 462 28.17 -5.73 -43.43
CA GLU A 462 28.44 -6.85 -44.34
C GLU A 462 28.95 -8.10 -43.60
N ASP A 463 29.54 -7.92 -42.42
CA ASP A 463 30.17 -9.00 -41.64
C ASP A 463 29.22 -9.67 -40.64
N VAL A 464 27.97 -9.21 -40.56
CA VAL A 464 27.01 -9.70 -39.55
C VAL A 464 26.29 -10.94 -40.04
N GLY A 465 26.68 -12.09 -39.47
CA GLY A 465 26.03 -13.38 -39.67
C GLY A 465 25.14 -13.82 -38.49
N ARG A 466 24.34 -14.87 -38.71
CA ARG A 466 23.53 -15.51 -37.67
C ARG A 466 24.39 -16.13 -36.56
N ASP A 467 25.54 -16.70 -36.92
CA ASP A 467 26.54 -17.29 -36.02
C ASP A 467 27.11 -16.28 -35.02
N VAL A 468 27.27 -15.02 -35.41
CA VAL A 468 27.63 -13.95 -34.48
C VAL A 468 26.47 -13.64 -33.55
N LEU A 469 25.28 -13.45 -34.10
CA LEU A 469 24.10 -13.04 -33.34
C LEU A 469 23.58 -14.13 -32.39
N GLU A 470 23.84 -15.41 -32.65
CA GLU A 470 23.33 -16.51 -31.82
C GLU A 470 23.89 -16.46 -30.39
N THR A 471 25.12 -15.96 -30.25
CA THR A 471 25.81 -15.78 -28.97
C THR A 471 25.68 -14.37 -28.41
N ALA A 472 25.21 -13.42 -29.23
CA ALA A 472 25.10 -12.02 -28.85
C ALA A 472 24.10 -11.83 -27.71
N ARG A 473 24.46 -11.06 -26.71
CA ARG A 473 23.60 -10.75 -25.56
C ARG A 473 23.03 -9.33 -25.60
N LEU A 474 23.70 -8.48 -26.37
CA LEU A 474 23.25 -7.14 -26.73
C LEU A 474 23.80 -6.83 -28.11
N VAL A 475 22.96 -6.24 -28.95
CA VAL A 475 23.36 -5.70 -30.25
C VAL A 475 23.18 -4.19 -30.21
N VAL A 476 24.22 -3.45 -30.58
CA VAL A 476 24.21 -1.99 -30.69
C VAL A 476 24.54 -1.62 -32.13
N VAL A 477 23.68 -0.84 -32.77
CA VAL A 477 23.85 -0.37 -34.15
C VAL A 477 23.93 1.15 -34.14
N GLY A 478 24.96 1.72 -34.76
CA GLY A 478 25.10 3.18 -34.88
C GLY A 478 25.97 3.57 -36.07
N GLY A 479 25.79 4.78 -36.60
CA GLY A 479 26.67 5.34 -37.62
C GLY A 479 26.48 4.84 -39.05
N ILE A 480 25.55 3.92 -39.29
CA ILE A 480 25.28 3.37 -40.63
C ILE A 480 24.21 4.16 -41.39
N GLU A 481 24.40 4.36 -42.70
CA GLU A 481 23.46 5.10 -43.56
C GLU A 481 22.08 4.42 -43.63
N SER A 482 22.07 3.10 -43.81
CA SER A 482 20.86 2.28 -43.92
C SER A 482 21.10 0.82 -43.51
N PRO A 483 20.11 0.12 -42.94
CA PRO A 483 20.29 -1.24 -42.44
C PRO A 483 20.20 -2.34 -43.51
N GLY A 484 19.48 -2.14 -44.62
CA GLY A 484 19.38 -3.14 -45.70
C GLY A 484 18.94 -4.53 -45.21
N GLU A 485 19.66 -5.58 -45.65
CA GLU A 485 19.39 -6.98 -45.33
C GLU A 485 19.54 -7.32 -43.83
N LEU A 486 20.32 -6.53 -43.09
CA LEU A 486 20.52 -6.68 -41.65
C LEU A 486 19.20 -6.61 -40.88
N THR A 487 18.20 -5.88 -41.40
CA THR A 487 16.87 -5.74 -40.79
C THR A 487 16.23 -7.10 -40.50
N ALA A 488 16.33 -8.06 -41.42
CA ALA A 488 15.72 -9.38 -41.26
C ALA A 488 16.39 -10.18 -40.15
N LEU A 489 17.73 -10.19 -40.12
CA LEU A 489 18.52 -10.88 -39.09
C LEU A 489 18.29 -10.28 -37.70
N LEU A 490 18.32 -8.95 -37.57
CA LEU A 490 18.05 -8.27 -36.31
C LEU A 490 16.60 -8.48 -35.85
N ARG A 491 15.64 -8.53 -36.77
CA ARG A 491 14.26 -8.84 -36.45
C ARG A 491 14.13 -10.24 -35.85
N GLU A 492 14.76 -11.25 -36.43
CA GLU A 492 14.79 -12.61 -35.88
C GLU A 492 15.43 -12.66 -34.48
N TYR A 493 16.52 -11.92 -34.27
CA TYR A 493 17.19 -11.83 -32.97
C TYR A 493 16.28 -11.19 -31.90
N VAL A 494 15.64 -10.05 -32.21
CA VAL A 494 14.77 -9.34 -31.27
C VAL A 494 13.52 -10.15 -30.95
N LEU A 495 12.87 -10.77 -31.96
CA LEU A 495 11.70 -11.62 -31.73
C LEU A 495 11.98 -12.75 -30.72
N GLN A 496 13.21 -13.28 -30.72
CA GLN A 496 13.64 -14.35 -29.82
C GLN A 496 13.98 -13.91 -28.39
N GLY A 497 14.03 -12.60 -28.12
CA GLY A 497 14.35 -12.04 -26.80
C GLY A 497 15.58 -11.14 -26.76
N GLY A 498 16.30 -11.00 -27.87
CA GLY A 498 17.53 -10.22 -27.94
C GLY A 498 17.28 -8.71 -27.76
N PRO A 499 18.01 -8.01 -26.88
CA PRO A 499 17.94 -6.56 -26.77
C PRO A 499 18.75 -5.90 -27.89
N LEU A 500 18.13 -4.91 -28.54
CA LEU A 500 18.71 -4.14 -29.64
C LEU A 500 18.71 -2.64 -29.29
N VAL A 501 19.87 -2.00 -29.42
CA VAL A 501 20.03 -0.54 -29.27
C VAL A 501 20.35 0.04 -30.63
N LEU A 502 19.56 1.05 -31.04
CA LEU A 502 19.73 1.77 -32.29
C LEU A 502 20.10 3.22 -32.00
N LEU A 503 21.20 3.69 -32.57
CA LEU A 503 21.72 5.04 -32.39
C LEU A 503 21.63 5.81 -33.70
N ALA A 504 20.83 6.87 -33.73
CA ALA A 504 20.75 7.75 -34.89
C ALA A 504 21.81 8.85 -34.81
N GLY A 505 22.88 8.69 -35.57
CA GLY A 505 23.98 9.64 -35.68
C GLY A 505 24.82 9.37 -36.93
N GLY A 506 25.88 10.15 -37.11
CA GLY A 506 26.80 9.98 -38.23
C GLY A 506 26.10 10.09 -39.59
N GLU A 507 26.14 9.00 -40.37
CA GLU A 507 25.58 8.91 -41.72
C GLU A 507 24.09 8.50 -41.78
N PHE A 508 23.43 8.34 -40.63
CA PHE A 508 22.04 7.87 -40.56
C PHE A 508 21.07 8.66 -41.45
N ASP A 509 20.42 7.98 -42.42
CA ASP A 509 19.37 8.54 -43.27
C ASP A 509 17.97 8.11 -42.78
N PRO A 510 17.17 9.03 -42.18
CA PRO A 510 15.82 8.71 -41.71
C PRO A 510 14.89 8.16 -42.78
N ARG A 511 15.06 8.56 -44.05
CA ARG A 511 14.20 8.11 -45.16
C ARG A 511 14.46 6.65 -45.48
N ARG A 512 15.73 6.25 -45.60
CA ARG A 512 16.11 4.87 -45.88
C ARG A 512 15.80 3.96 -44.71
N TRP A 513 16.16 4.35 -43.49
CA TRP A 513 15.81 3.61 -42.28
C TRP A 513 14.30 3.42 -42.13
N ASN A 514 13.48 4.45 -42.40
CA ASN A 514 12.03 4.30 -42.37
C ASN A 514 11.53 3.35 -43.47
N ALA A 515 12.10 3.39 -44.68
CA ALA A 515 11.69 2.50 -45.76
C ALA A 515 12.06 1.03 -45.49
N GLU A 516 13.23 0.78 -44.92
CA GLU A 516 13.81 -0.57 -44.79
C GLU A 516 13.51 -1.22 -43.43
N ALA A 517 13.45 -0.45 -42.35
CA ALA A 517 13.39 -0.96 -40.98
C ALA A 517 12.08 -0.65 -40.23
N TRP A 518 11.15 0.14 -40.78
CA TRP A 518 9.81 0.30 -40.18
C TRP A 518 8.87 -0.82 -40.62
N LEU A 519 8.77 -1.07 -41.93
CA LEU A 519 7.95 -2.13 -42.56
C LEU A 519 6.54 -2.23 -41.97
N ASP A 520 5.85 -1.09 -41.84
CA ASP A 520 4.51 -0.98 -41.25
C ASP A 520 4.41 -1.60 -39.84
N GLY A 521 5.44 -1.40 -39.03
CA GLY A 521 5.53 -1.89 -37.67
C GLY A 521 6.07 -3.30 -37.51
N ARG A 522 6.42 -3.98 -38.62
CA ARG A 522 7.00 -5.34 -38.65
C ARG A 522 8.53 -5.37 -38.75
N GLY A 523 9.17 -4.21 -38.94
CA GLY A 523 10.63 -4.10 -38.95
C GLY A 523 11.22 -4.01 -37.55
N ILE A 524 12.37 -3.36 -37.40
CA ILE A 524 13.08 -3.22 -36.11
C ILE A 524 12.89 -1.84 -35.46
N LEU A 525 12.30 -0.86 -36.15
CA LEU A 525 12.08 0.46 -35.58
C LEU A 525 10.91 0.46 -34.58
N PRO A 526 11.02 1.19 -33.45
CA PRO A 526 9.94 1.27 -32.47
C PRO A 526 8.72 2.04 -33.00
N ALA A 527 8.92 3.04 -33.86
CA ALA A 527 7.88 3.85 -34.49
C ALA A 527 8.39 4.42 -35.84
N PRO A 528 7.49 4.91 -36.73
CA PRO A 528 7.90 5.57 -37.97
C PRO A 528 8.81 6.77 -37.72
N LEU A 529 9.71 7.05 -38.65
CA LEU A 529 10.58 8.23 -38.63
C LEU A 529 10.11 9.28 -39.62
N ARG A 530 10.26 10.55 -39.27
CA ARG A 530 10.05 11.65 -40.24
C ARG A 530 11.31 11.84 -41.10
N PRO A 531 11.14 12.22 -42.37
CA PRO A 531 12.24 12.33 -43.32
C PRO A 531 13.24 13.45 -43.01
N GLU A 532 12.86 14.44 -42.21
CA GLU A 532 13.68 15.60 -41.88
C GLU A 532 14.03 15.60 -40.39
N PRO A 533 15.33 15.56 -40.03
CA PRO A 533 15.76 15.69 -38.64
C PRO A 533 15.52 17.11 -38.12
N VAL A 534 15.47 17.26 -36.80
CA VAL A 534 15.44 18.56 -36.13
C VAL A 534 16.85 19.04 -35.82
N GLY A 535 17.04 20.36 -35.85
CA GLY A 535 18.30 21.00 -35.55
C GLY A 535 19.28 21.02 -36.72
N GLU A 536 20.46 21.59 -36.49
CA GLU A 536 21.49 21.84 -37.50
C GLU A 536 22.85 21.47 -36.90
N LEU A 537 23.76 20.94 -37.73
CA LEU A 537 25.11 20.61 -37.28
C LEU A 537 25.93 21.90 -37.06
N PRO A 538 26.86 21.92 -36.08
CA PRO A 538 27.73 23.06 -35.83
C PRO A 538 28.47 23.59 -37.07
N GLU A 539 28.84 22.71 -37.99
CA GLU A 539 29.57 23.07 -39.22
C GLU A 539 28.68 23.70 -40.30
N SER A 540 27.35 23.50 -40.21
CA SER A 540 26.39 23.89 -41.25
C SER A 540 25.77 25.28 -41.04
N THR A 541 26.00 25.92 -39.89
CA THR A 541 25.34 27.17 -39.51
C THR A 541 26.25 28.09 -38.70
N ALA A 542 26.11 29.40 -38.88
CA ALA A 542 26.88 30.39 -38.10
C ALA A 542 26.21 30.73 -36.75
N GLU A 543 24.90 30.49 -36.61
CA GLU A 543 24.14 30.76 -35.39
C GLU A 543 23.59 29.45 -34.82
N LEU A 544 24.38 28.81 -33.96
CA LEU A 544 24.03 27.55 -33.31
C LEU A 544 22.87 27.73 -32.33
N ARG A 545 21.83 26.91 -32.51
CA ARG A 545 20.65 26.84 -31.62
C ARG A 545 20.50 25.44 -31.05
N PRO A 546 21.32 25.08 -30.04
CA PRO A 546 21.21 23.77 -29.41
C PRO A 546 19.87 23.63 -28.68
N PHE A 547 19.48 22.39 -28.47
CA PHE A 547 18.36 22.01 -27.61
C PHE A 547 18.84 21.00 -26.56
N PHE A 548 18.04 20.80 -25.52
CA PHE A 548 18.45 20.04 -24.34
C PHE A 548 17.42 18.95 -24.04
N ALA A 549 17.87 17.87 -23.40
CA ALA A 549 16.99 16.84 -22.87
C ALA A 549 16.06 17.43 -21.80
N ASP A 550 14.79 17.06 -21.83
CA ASP A 550 13.83 17.43 -20.80
C ASP A 550 13.85 16.38 -19.69
N PHE A 551 14.56 16.68 -18.60
CA PHE A 551 14.71 15.78 -17.47
C PHE A 551 13.37 15.41 -16.81
N GLN A 552 12.32 16.23 -16.94
CA GLN A 552 11.00 15.88 -16.40
C GLN A 552 10.38 14.65 -17.08
N THR A 553 10.78 14.38 -18.33
CA THR A 553 10.35 13.20 -19.08
C THR A 553 11.16 11.95 -18.73
N MET A 554 12.34 12.11 -18.12
CA MET A 554 13.31 11.04 -17.82
C MET A 554 13.01 10.36 -16.48
N GLN A 555 11.76 9.92 -16.28
CA GLN A 555 11.33 9.28 -15.03
C GLN A 555 11.59 7.77 -14.99
N ASN A 556 12.09 7.20 -16.08
CA ASN A 556 12.40 5.79 -16.16
C ASN A 556 13.70 5.48 -15.39
N ASP A 557 13.71 4.38 -14.63
CA ASP A 557 14.87 3.87 -13.90
C ASP A 557 16.15 3.78 -14.74
N LEU A 558 16.04 3.64 -16.06
CA LEU A 558 17.19 3.64 -16.98
C LEU A 558 18.05 4.91 -16.91
N PHE A 559 17.49 6.04 -16.47
CA PHE A 559 18.20 7.32 -16.34
C PHE A 559 18.63 7.64 -14.91
N LEU A 560 18.26 6.79 -13.95
CA LEU A 560 18.59 6.95 -12.55
C LEU A 560 19.87 6.17 -12.25
N VAL A 561 20.79 6.79 -11.50
CA VAL A 561 22.04 6.18 -11.07
C VAL A 561 21.97 5.96 -9.56
N GLU A 562 22.17 4.73 -9.11
CA GLU A 562 22.24 4.41 -7.67
C GLU A 562 23.34 5.22 -6.99
N GLY A 563 23.01 5.85 -5.86
CA GLY A 563 23.92 6.69 -5.09
C GLY A 563 24.01 8.15 -5.54
N GLU A 564 23.50 8.49 -6.74
CA GLU A 564 23.47 9.87 -7.24
C GLU A 564 22.13 10.56 -6.92
N ASP A 565 22.19 11.83 -6.55
CA ASP A 565 20.99 12.61 -6.29
C ASP A 565 20.32 13.10 -7.59
N LEU A 566 18.98 13.21 -7.56
CA LEU A 566 18.20 13.62 -8.74
C LEU A 566 18.55 15.03 -9.24
N GLN A 567 19.07 15.91 -8.39
CA GLN A 567 19.42 17.27 -8.77
C GLN A 567 20.75 17.30 -9.56
N SER A 568 21.71 16.47 -9.17
CA SER A 568 22.97 16.25 -9.91
C SER A 568 22.70 15.63 -11.28
N LEU A 569 21.87 14.59 -11.36
CA LEU A 569 21.45 13.98 -12.63
C LEU A 569 20.71 14.98 -13.53
N ARG A 570 19.80 15.78 -12.96
CA ARG A 570 19.14 16.87 -13.69
C ARG A 570 20.15 17.84 -14.28
N GLY A 571 21.10 18.33 -13.47
CA GLY A 571 22.10 19.28 -13.92
C GLY A 571 22.95 18.75 -15.07
N LEU A 572 23.26 17.44 -15.04
CA LEU A 572 24.04 16.76 -16.06
C LEU A 572 23.30 16.66 -17.41
N PHE A 573 21.99 16.44 -17.43
CA PHE A 573 21.22 16.37 -18.69
C PHE A 573 20.71 17.73 -19.21
N GLU A 574 20.31 18.64 -18.32
CA GLU A 574 19.79 19.95 -18.72
C GLU A 574 20.86 20.89 -19.29
N THR A 575 22.14 20.65 -19.01
CA THR A 575 23.26 21.44 -19.53
C THR A 575 23.88 20.86 -20.80
N LEU A 576 23.49 19.66 -21.19
CA LEU A 576 24.07 18.93 -22.31
C LEU A 576 23.45 19.37 -23.65
N PRO A 577 24.20 20.07 -24.53
CA PRO A 577 23.65 20.54 -25.79
C PRO A 577 23.56 19.42 -26.82
N PHE A 578 22.41 19.38 -27.50
CA PHE A 578 22.15 18.61 -28.71
C PHE A 578 21.98 19.55 -29.88
N PHE A 579 22.59 19.22 -31.01
CA PHE A 579 22.58 20.01 -32.24
C PHE A 579 21.64 19.40 -33.27
N ARG A 580 21.53 18.07 -33.32
CA ARG A 580 20.70 17.35 -34.29
C ARG A 580 20.07 16.09 -33.69
N ALA A 581 18.84 15.80 -34.09
CA ALA A 581 18.14 14.57 -33.75
C ALA A 581 17.12 14.15 -34.82
N VAL A 582 16.89 12.85 -34.98
CA VAL A 582 15.87 12.29 -35.85
C VAL A 582 14.49 12.42 -35.21
N GLN A 583 13.47 12.81 -35.98
CA GLN A 583 12.11 12.89 -35.45
C GLN A 583 11.42 11.52 -35.52
N VAL A 584 10.97 11.03 -34.37
CA VAL A 584 10.18 9.80 -34.25
C VAL A 584 8.70 10.15 -34.17
N ASP A 585 7.88 9.60 -35.08
CA ASP A 585 6.44 9.83 -35.14
C ASP A 585 5.67 8.75 -34.38
N VAL A 586 5.67 8.86 -33.05
CA VAL A 586 4.94 7.94 -32.16
C VAL A 586 3.42 7.97 -32.42
N ALA A 587 2.87 9.11 -32.85
CA ALA A 587 1.45 9.24 -33.19
C ALA A 587 1.08 8.52 -34.50
N GLY A 588 2.05 8.36 -35.40
CA GLY A 588 1.90 7.58 -36.63
C GLY A 588 2.00 6.07 -36.44
N TRP A 589 2.29 5.59 -35.22
CA TRP A 589 2.30 4.16 -34.92
C TRP A 589 0.88 3.58 -34.92
N SER A 590 0.73 2.40 -35.50
CA SER A 590 -0.47 1.57 -35.36
C SER A 590 -0.05 0.12 -35.11
N ALA A 591 -0.90 -0.63 -34.41
CA ALA A 591 -0.64 -2.04 -34.18
C ALA A 591 -0.62 -2.80 -35.53
N PRO A 592 0.39 -3.65 -35.78
CA PRO A 592 0.43 -4.46 -36.99
C PRO A 592 -0.75 -5.45 -37.03
N ASP A 593 -1.30 -5.69 -38.23
CA ASP A 593 -2.45 -6.59 -38.43
C ASP A 593 -2.11 -8.05 -38.05
N ALA A 594 -2.81 -8.57 -37.04
CA ALA A 594 -2.63 -9.94 -36.53
C ALA A 594 -2.97 -11.05 -37.56
N ALA A 595 -3.73 -10.74 -38.60
CA ALA A 595 -4.08 -11.68 -39.67
C ALA A 595 -2.96 -11.86 -40.73
N LEU A 596 -1.97 -10.94 -40.74
CA LEU A 596 -0.85 -10.92 -41.69
C LEU A 596 0.49 -11.31 -41.04
N SER A 597 0.54 -11.45 -39.71
CA SER A 597 1.55 -12.24 -39.02
C SER A 597 1.27 -13.72 -39.29
N GLY A 598 2.05 -14.32 -40.18
CA GLY A 598 1.78 -15.66 -40.73
C GLY A 598 1.41 -16.72 -39.69
N THR A 599 0.56 -17.65 -40.10
CA THR A 599 0.26 -18.87 -39.35
C THR A 599 1.54 -19.64 -39.06
N GLY A 600 2.01 -19.61 -37.81
CA GLY A 600 2.59 -20.77 -37.12
C GLY A 600 3.74 -21.56 -37.76
N ASP A 601 4.51 -21.01 -38.70
CA ASP A 601 5.81 -21.61 -39.02
C ASP A 601 6.79 -21.20 -37.92
N ALA A 602 7.18 -22.17 -37.10
CA ALA A 602 8.12 -22.02 -36.02
C ALA A 602 9.39 -21.34 -36.55
N THR A 603 9.56 -20.04 -36.29
CA THR A 603 10.81 -19.35 -36.56
C THR A 603 11.92 -20.16 -35.90
N PRO A 604 12.98 -20.53 -36.64
CA PRO A 604 14.02 -21.39 -36.11
C PRO A 604 14.62 -20.72 -34.87
N ARG A 605 14.57 -21.41 -33.74
CA ARG A 605 15.13 -20.93 -32.47
C ARG A 605 16.63 -21.17 -32.51
N TRP A 606 17.39 -20.11 -32.69
CA TRP A 606 18.85 -20.17 -32.78
C TRP A 606 19.53 -19.29 -31.74
N TRP A 607 18.84 -18.35 -31.10
CA TRP A 607 19.44 -17.51 -30.06
C TRP A 607 19.67 -18.29 -28.74
N LEU A 608 20.93 -18.43 -28.34
CA LEU A 608 21.36 -19.29 -27.21
C LEU A 608 20.90 -18.77 -25.84
N TRP A 609 20.84 -17.45 -25.69
CA TRP A 609 20.47 -16.81 -24.43
C TRP A 609 18.96 -16.69 -24.22
N ARG A 610 18.16 -17.27 -25.12
CA ARG A 610 16.72 -17.38 -24.90
C ARG A 610 16.50 -18.07 -23.56
N PRO A 611 15.78 -17.45 -22.61
CA PRO A 611 15.39 -18.13 -21.38
C PRO A 611 14.71 -19.43 -21.78
N ALA A 612 15.25 -20.56 -21.32
CA ALA A 612 14.91 -21.90 -21.82
C ALA A 612 13.40 -22.20 -21.85
N ASN A 613 12.60 -21.43 -21.10
CA ASN A 613 11.19 -21.71 -20.89
C ASN A 613 10.31 -20.46 -20.62
N ARG A 614 10.38 -19.44 -21.46
CA ARG A 614 9.16 -18.63 -21.73
C ARG A 614 8.42 -19.30 -22.88
N GLY A 615 7.47 -20.19 -22.59
CA GLY A 615 6.55 -20.68 -23.61
C GLY A 615 5.35 -19.77 -23.68
N GLY A 616 5.52 -18.67 -24.40
CA GLY A 616 4.38 -18.03 -25.01
C GLY A 616 3.85 -18.95 -26.12
N ALA A 617 2.53 -19.02 -26.27
CA ALA A 617 1.95 -19.40 -27.54
C ALA A 617 2.39 -18.39 -28.62
N PRO A 618 2.45 -18.75 -29.91
CA PRO A 618 2.70 -17.80 -30.99
C PRO A 618 1.83 -16.53 -30.88
N ASP A 619 0.60 -16.68 -30.37
CA ASP A 619 -0.35 -15.58 -30.16
C ASP A 619 0.07 -14.57 -29.05
N GLU A 620 0.83 -14.99 -28.02
CA GLU A 620 1.41 -14.07 -27.03
C GLU A 620 2.60 -13.29 -27.59
N ASP A 621 3.43 -13.94 -28.41
CA ASP A 621 4.52 -13.28 -29.12
C ASP A 621 3.96 -12.22 -30.09
N VAL A 622 2.83 -12.52 -30.76
CA VAL A 622 2.07 -11.56 -31.60
C VAL A 622 1.47 -10.43 -30.77
N ALA A 623 0.91 -10.69 -29.58
CA ALA A 623 0.38 -9.66 -28.69
C ALA A 623 1.47 -8.71 -28.16
N GLN A 624 2.68 -9.24 -27.90
CA GLN A 624 3.84 -8.42 -27.50
C GLN A 624 4.39 -7.60 -28.67
N ASP A 625 4.33 -8.11 -29.89
CA ASP A 625 4.64 -7.35 -31.10
C ASP A 625 3.68 -6.17 -31.34
N ALA A 626 2.44 -6.29 -30.86
CA ALA A 626 1.43 -5.23 -30.88
C ALA A 626 1.56 -4.23 -29.72
N ALA A 627 2.57 -4.34 -28.86
CA ALA A 627 2.80 -3.37 -27.80
C ALA A 627 3.16 -1.99 -28.37
N PRO A 628 2.52 -0.90 -27.90
CA PRO A 628 2.81 0.44 -28.39
C PRO A 628 4.21 0.90 -27.96
N PRO A 629 4.87 1.75 -28.76
CA PRO A 629 6.12 2.40 -28.38
C PRO A 629 5.93 3.29 -27.16
N ARG A 630 6.94 3.32 -26.29
CA ARG A 630 7.01 4.13 -25.07
C ARG A 630 8.13 5.15 -25.21
N VAL A 631 7.79 6.43 -25.03
CA VAL A 631 8.79 7.50 -24.95
C VAL A 631 9.38 7.49 -23.55
N LEU A 632 10.68 7.24 -23.44
CA LEU A 632 11.41 7.20 -22.18
C LEU A 632 12.04 8.55 -21.83
N ALA A 633 12.38 9.35 -22.85
CA ALA A 633 12.90 10.70 -22.70
C ALA A 633 12.55 11.52 -23.94
N ALA A 634 12.39 12.83 -23.78
CA ALA A 634 12.15 13.78 -24.86
C ALA A 634 13.06 15.01 -24.73
N PHE A 635 13.14 15.79 -25.80
CA PHE A 635 13.80 17.10 -25.81
C PHE A 635 12.83 18.22 -25.45
N THR A 636 13.37 19.27 -24.82
CA THR A 636 12.65 20.52 -24.51
C THR A 636 12.04 21.19 -25.75
N ARG A 637 12.66 21.01 -26.91
CA ARG A 637 12.19 21.57 -28.19
C ARG A 637 11.09 20.71 -28.81
N GLY A 638 9.84 21.16 -28.65
CA GLY A 638 8.68 20.57 -29.31
C GLY A 638 8.28 19.18 -28.81
N ALA A 639 8.74 18.79 -27.61
CA ALA A 639 8.54 17.44 -27.04
C ALA A 639 8.96 16.31 -27.99
N THR A 640 9.98 16.55 -28.83
CA THR A 640 10.50 15.55 -29.75
C THR A 640 11.08 14.38 -28.96
N PRO A 641 10.68 13.12 -29.20
CA PRO A 641 11.24 11.98 -28.47
C PRO A 641 12.75 11.85 -28.66
N TRP A 642 13.47 11.69 -27.54
CA TRP A 642 14.91 11.39 -27.53
C TRP A 642 15.14 9.88 -27.49
N VAL A 643 14.53 9.21 -26.50
CA VAL A 643 14.68 7.77 -26.30
C VAL A 643 13.31 7.13 -26.42
N VAL A 644 13.17 6.18 -27.33
CA VAL A 644 11.92 5.45 -27.57
C VAL A 644 12.18 3.96 -27.46
N GLU A 645 11.39 3.29 -26.63
CA GLU A 645 11.43 1.84 -26.47
C GLU A 645 10.20 1.21 -27.14
N ARG A 646 10.37 0.05 -27.77
CA ARG A 646 9.24 -0.84 -28.10
C ARG A 646 9.61 -2.30 -27.83
N ARG A 647 8.66 -3.06 -27.29
CA ARG A 647 8.76 -4.53 -27.22
C ARG A 647 8.35 -5.12 -28.55
N ILE A 648 9.15 -6.05 -29.05
CA ILE A 648 8.99 -6.70 -30.35
C ILE A 648 9.24 -8.19 -30.09
N GLY A 649 8.21 -9.01 -30.26
CA GLY A 649 8.21 -10.38 -29.74
C GLY A 649 8.64 -10.40 -28.27
N LEU A 650 9.60 -11.27 -27.93
CA LEU A 650 10.12 -11.39 -26.57
C LEU A 650 11.22 -10.37 -26.21
N GLY A 651 11.76 -9.67 -27.20
CA GLY A 651 12.86 -8.73 -27.04
C GLY A 651 12.39 -7.28 -26.95
N ARG A 652 13.36 -6.38 -26.97
CA ARG A 652 13.10 -4.93 -26.96
C ARG A 652 14.08 -4.19 -27.83
N VAL A 653 13.57 -3.14 -28.45
CA VAL A 653 14.37 -2.18 -29.20
C VAL A 653 14.34 -0.84 -28.47
N VAL A 654 15.52 -0.29 -28.22
CA VAL A 654 15.70 1.07 -27.69
C VAL A 654 16.33 1.92 -28.79
N PHE A 655 15.61 2.92 -29.24
CA PHE A 655 16.07 3.87 -30.27
C PHE A 655 16.42 5.21 -29.64
N PHE A 656 17.63 5.68 -29.91
CA PHE A 656 18.10 7.02 -29.56
C PHE A 656 18.07 7.89 -30.81
N SER A 657 17.25 8.94 -30.80
CA SER A 657 17.11 9.85 -31.94
C SER A 657 18.30 10.77 -32.17
N SER A 658 19.16 10.91 -31.16
CA SER A 658 20.51 11.45 -31.28
C SER A 658 21.44 10.45 -30.62
N GLY A 659 22.31 9.84 -31.42
CA GLY A 659 23.28 8.82 -31.00
C GLY A 659 24.40 9.39 -30.15
N VAL A 660 25.54 8.72 -30.12
CA VAL A 660 26.69 9.15 -29.31
C VAL A 660 27.74 9.89 -30.14
N SER A 661 27.47 10.24 -31.39
CA SER A 661 28.41 10.99 -32.24
C SER A 661 28.65 12.43 -31.74
N SER A 662 29.91 12.87 -31.75
CA SER A 662 30.36 14.21 -31.31
C SER A 662 29.79 15.36 -32.13
N ASP A 663 29.37 15.10 -33.37
CA ASP A 663 28.95 16.17 -34.30
C ASP A 663 27.48 16.54 -34.07
N TRP A 664 26.71 15.62 -33.47
CA TRP A 664 25.28 15.79 -33.20
C TRP A 664 25.01 16.27 -31.78
N ASN A 665 25.93 16.02 -30.83
CA ASN A 665 25.81 16.39 -29.42
C ASN A 665 27.16 16.28 -28.69
N LEU A 666 27.20 16.71 -27.43
CA LEU A 666 28.40 16.62 -26.57
C LEU A 666 28.33 15.45 -25.56
N LEU A 667 27.58 14.38 -25.83
CA LEU A 667 27.44 13.24 -24.89
C LEU A 667 28.79 12.62 -24.53
N ARG A 668 29.68 12.44 -25.52
CA ARG A 668 30.99 11.80 -25.36
C ARG A 668 31.88 12.44 -24.30
N THR A 669 31.76 13.75 -24.10
CA THR A 669 32.60 14.52 -23.16
C THR A 669 31.91 14.78 -21.83
N SER A 670 30.71 14.23 -21.63
CA SER A 670 29.88 14.44 -20.44
C SER A 670 29.82 13.20 -19.55
N GLY A 671 29.51 13.39 -18.26
CA GLY A 671 29.23 12.29 -17.34
C GLY A 671 27.97 11.48 -17.72
N ALA A 672 27.11 12.00 -18.61
CA ALA A 672 25.91 11.31 -19.08
C ALA A 672 26.21 10.00 -19.80
N MET A 673 27.44 9.82 -20.27
CA MET A 673 27.88 8.56 -20.87
C MET A 673 27.75 7.37 -19.89
N TYR A 674 27.89 7.59 -18.57
CA TYR A 674 27.71 6.52 -17.58
C TYR A 674 26.29 5.94 -17.56
N VAL A 675 25.28 6.73 -17.92
CA VAL A 675 23.90 6.24 -18.04
C VAL A 675 23.76 5.21 -19.17
N PHE A 676 24.54 5.33 -20.26
CA PHE A 676 24.57 4.31 -21.31
C PHE A 676 25.20 3.00 -20.83
N HIS A 677 26.25 3.06 -20.00
CA HIS A 677 26.82 1.86 -19.35
C HIS A 677 25.74 1.12 -18.57
N ARG A 678 25.03 1.82 -17.68
CA ARG A 678 23.96 1.25 -16.85
C ARG A 678 22.80 0.69 -17.67
N LEU A 679 22.36 1.41 -18.69
CA LEU A 679 21.32 0.95 -19.60
C LEU A 679 21.73 -0.36 -20.29
N MET A 680 22.96 -0.41 -20.81
CA MET A 680 23.46 -1.58 -21.52
C MET A 680 23.68 -2.77 -20.57
N SER A 681 24.25 -2.55 -19.37
CA SER A 681 24.35 -3.58 -18.33
C SER A 681 22.99 -4.13 -17.93
N ARG A 682 21.98 -3.27 -17.79
CA ARG A 682 20.59 -3.69 -17.49
C ARG A 682 19.96 -4.49 -18.64
N LEU A 683 20.12 -4.05 -19.89
CA LEU A 683 19.65 -4.82 -21.05
C LEU A 683 20.30 -6.21 -21.11
N MET A 684 21.60 -6.30 -20.80
CA MET A 684 22.32 -7.58 -20.73
C MET A 684 21.89 -8.46 -19.55
N SER A 685 21.55 -7.88 -18.39
CA SER A 685 21.10 -8.65 -17.22
C SER A 685 19.66 -9.16 -17.39
N GLU A 686 18.78 -8.42 -18.08
CA GLU A 686 17.40 -8.84 -18.38
C GLU A 686 17.31 -10.08 -19.29
N THR A 687 18.36 -10.38 -20.05
CA THR A 687 18.43 -11.63 -20.84
C THR A 687 18.66 -12.88 -19.99
N LEU A 688 19.03 -12.73 -18.71
CA LEU A 688 19.21 -13.85 -17.79
C LEU A 688 17.89 -14.28 -17.15
N PRO A 689 17.74 -15.57 -16.80
CA PRO A 689 16.62 -16.03 -16.00
C PRO A 689 16.56 -15.29 -14.65
N SER A 690 15.40 -14.84 -14.19
CA SER A 690 15.29 -14.26 -12.85
C SER A 690 15.49 -15.33 -11.77
N ARG A 691 16.25 -15.00 -10.73
CA ARG A 691 16.44 -15.81 -9.51
C ARG A 691 16.27 -15.03 -8.22
N ASN A 692 15.83 -13.78 -8.30
CA ASN A 692 15.52 -12.95 -7.16
C ASN A 692 14.05 -12.53 -7.28
N TYR A 693 13.25 -12.83 -6.26
CA TYR A 693 11.81 -12.59 -6.24
C TYR A 693 11.40 -11.93 -4.93
N GLN A 694 10.19 -11.37 -4.89
CA GLN A 694 9.59 -10.81 -3.69
C GLN A 694 8.67 -11.84 -3.02
N PRO A 695 8.40 -11.70 -1.71
CA PRO A 695 7.40 -12.50 -1.02
C PRO A 695 6.05 -12.47 -1.74
N ALA A 696 5.37 -13.62 -1.76
CA ALA A 696 4.11 -13.84 -2.46
C ALA A 696 4.17 -13.83 -4.00
N ASP A 697 5.34 -13.61 -4.62
CA ASP A 697 5.52 -13.83 -6.05
C ASP A 697 5.22 -15.29 -6.41
N ARG A 698 4.64 -15.48 -7.60
CA ARG A 698 4.44 -16.82 -8.17
C ARG A 698 5.70 -17.21 -8.93
N VAL A 699 6.48 -18.13 -8.35
CA VAL A 699 7.72 -18.61 -8.95
C VAL A 699 7.44 -19.91 -9.71
N ALA A 700 7.70 -19.93 -11.01
CA ALA A 700 7.52 -21.10 -11.85
C ALA A 700 8.86 -21.55 -12.44
N PHE A 701 9.22 -22.81 -12.21
CA PHE A 701 10.33 -23.46 -12.90
C PHE A 701 9.80 -24.50 -13.87
N PRO A 702 9.75 -24.17 -15.16
CA PRO A 702 9.37 -25.11 -16.20
C PRO A 702 10.33 -26.30 -16.32
N VAL A 703 9.76 -27.46 -16.63
CA VAL A 703 10.41 -28.77 -16.66
C VAL A 703 10.36 -29.33 -18.08
N VAL A 704 11.47 -29.92 -18.53
CA VAL A 704 11.57 -30.48 -19.88
C VAL A 704 10.70 -31.73 -20.01
N ALA A 705 9.83 -31.76 -21.02
CA ALA A 705 8.96 -32.90 -21.29
C ALA A 705 9.78 -34.14 -21.70
N GLY A 706 9.57 -35.27 -21.02
CA GLY A 706 10.15 -36.57 -21.38
C GLY A 706 10.86 -37.31 -20.25
N GLU A 707 11.23 -36.63 -19.16
CA GLU A 707 11.85 -37.26 -17.99
C GLU A 707 10.90 -37.28 -16.79
N VAL A 708 10.66 -38.47 -16.21
CA VAL A 708 9.90 -38.61 -14.96
C VAL A 708 10.82 -38.21 -13.81
N GLN A 709 10.99 -36.91 -13.60
CA GLN A 709 11.72 -36.37 -12.45
C GLN A 709 10.76 -36.06 -11.31
N ARG A 710 11.19 -36.36 -10.08
CA ARG A 710 10.52 -35.85 -8.87
C ARG A 710 11.22 -34.57 -8.46
N HIS A 711 10.43 -33.56 -8.10
CA HIS A 711 10.94 -32.28 -7.61
C HIS A 711 10.63 -32.10 -6.13
N GLN A 712 11.56 -31.47 -5.41
CA GLN A 712 11.38 -31.07 -4.03
C GLN A 712 11.76 -29.60 -3.87
N LEU A 713 10.95 -28.86 -3.11
CA LEU A 713 11.28 -27.50 -2.68
C LEU A 713 11.94 -27.57 -1.30
N ILE A 714 13.10 -26.96 -1.17
CA ILE A 714 13.74 -26.67 0.11
C ILE A 714 13.55 -25.18 0.36
N ARG A 715 12.82 -24.86 1.43
CA ARG A 715 12.62 -23.50 1.93
C ARG A 715 13.83 -23.05 2.78
N PRO A 716 13.94 -21.77 3.14
CA PRO A 716 14.97 -21.27 4.06
C PRO A 716 15.01 -21.99 5.41
N THR A 717 13.90 -22.62 5.82
CA THR A 717 13.79 -23.46 7.03
C THR A 717 14.47 -24.84 6.90
N GLU A 718 15.07 -25.14 5.74
CA GLU A 718 15.69 -26.41 5.38
C GLU A 718 14.73 -27.62 5.32
N VAL A 719 13.42 -27.38 5.43
CA VAL A 719 12.41 -28.43 5.28
C VAL A 719 12.19 -28.70 3.79
N ALA A 720 12.40 -29.94 3.37
CA ALA A 720 12.11 -30.40 2.03
C ALA A 720 10.64 -30.81 1.89
N GLU A 721 9.94 -30.25 0.91
CA GLU A 721 8.56 -30.60 0.57
C GLU A 721 8.43 -31.08 -0.88
N PRO A 722 7.54 -32.04 -1.16
CA PRO A 722 7.31 -32.51 -2.53
C PRO A 722 6.69 -31.39 -3.37
N LEU A 723 7.24 -31.16 -4.55
CA LEU A 723 6.77 -30.14 -5.47
C LEU A 723 6.24 -30.82 -6.74
N PRO A 724 4.91 -30.93 -6.91
CA PRO A 724 4.34 -31.60 -8.07
C PRO A 724 4.59 -30.82 -9.35
N VAL A 725 4.74 -31.54 -10.46
CA VAL A 725 4.70 -30.95 -11.79
C VAL A 725 3.26 -30.66 -12.14
N GLU A 726 2.96 -29.40 -12.41
CA GLU A 726 1.67 -28.91 -12.85
C GLU A 726 1.74 -28.54 -14.33
N ALA A 727 0.62 -28.62 -15.03
CA ALA A 727 0.50 -27.97 -16.34
C ALA A 727 0.55 -26.46 -16.11
N LEU A 728 1.60 -25.83 -16.61
CA LEU A 728 1.68 -24.39 -16.75
C LEU A 728 0.88 -23.97 -18.00
N GLU A 729 0.85 -22.67 -18.27
CA GLU A 729 0.22 -22.12 -19.46
C GLU A 729 0.93 -22.61 -20.74
N ASN A 730 0.18 -22.63 -21.85
CA ASN A 730 0.68 -22.90 -23.21
C ASN A 730 1.35 -24.28 -23.41
N GLY A 731 0.90 -25.31 -22.68
CA GLY A 731 1.37 -26.69 -22.88
C GLY A 731 2.74 -26.99 -22.28
N ILE A 732 3.32 -26.04 -21.53
CA ILE A 732 4.52 -26.30 -20.73
C ILE A 732 4.10 -26.99 -19.44
N SER A 733 4.87 -27.99 -19.02
CA SER A 733 4.77 -28.53 -17.67
C SER A 733 5.88 -27.94 -16.81
N GLY A 734 5.61 -27.70 -15.54
CA GLY A 734 6.59 -27.12 -14.65
C GLY A 734 6.20 -27.22 -13.19
N VAL A 735 7.12 -26.82 -12.32
CA VAL A 735 6.84 -26.71 -10.90
C VAL A 735 6.47 -25.28 -10.54
N LEU A 736 5.48 -25.11 -9.67
CA LEU A 736 4.94 -23.81 -9.31
C LEU A 736 4.95 -23.61 -7.80
N ILE A 737 5.65 -22.58 -7.35
CA ILE A 737 5.71 -22.12 -5.96
C ILE A 737 4.80 -20.89 -5.85
N ARG A 738 3.67 -21.04 -5.16
CA ARG A 738 2.60 -20.02 -5.15
C ARG A 738 2.69 -19.01 -4.01
N ARG A 739 3.38 -19.37 -2.91
CA ARG A 739 3.48 -18.56 -1.68
C ARG A 739 4.84 -18.77 -0.99
N PRO A 740 5.93 -18.30 -1.58
CA PRO A 740 7.17 -18.14 -0.84
C PRO A 740 7.04 -16.86 -0.01
N LEU A 741 6.67 -16.96 1.26
CA LEU A 741 6.42 -15.78 2.10
C LEU A 741 7.61 -15.47 3.02
N THR A 742 8.47 -16.45 3.29
CA THR A 742 9.71 -16.25 4.04
C THR A 742 10.85 -15.84 3.10
N ALA A 743 11.60 -14.83 3.48
CA ALA A 743 12.79 -14.36 2.77
C ALA A 743 13.97 -15.32 2.98
N GLY A 744 14.91 -15.31 2.05
CA GLY A 744 16.11 -16.15 2.09
C GLY A 744 16.26 -17.05 0.87
N VAL A 745 17.08 -18.09 1.02
CA VAL A 745 17.49 -18.96 -0.07
C VAL A 745 16.56 -20.16 -0.20
N TYR A 746 16.06 -20.39 -1.41
CA TYR A 746 15.26 -21.54 -1.78
C TYR A 746 16.02 -22.39 -2.79
N ARG A 747 15.81 -23.71 -2.71
CA ARG A 747 16.39 -24.67 -3.66
C ARG A 747 15.31 -25.60 -4.18
N VAL A 748 15.25 -25.78 -5.50
CA VAL A 748 14.47 -26.84 -6.13
C VAL A 748 15.42 -27.96 -6.54
N LEU A 749 15.27 -29.11 -5.89
CA LEU A 749 16.00 -30.33 -6.24
C LEU A 749 15.18 -31.13 -7.23
N SER A 750 15.82 -31.61 -8.30
CA SER A 750 15.19 -32.49 -9.30
C SER A 750 16.02 -33.76 -9.43
N SER A 751 15.38 -34.93 -9.29
CA SER A 751 16.03 -36.24 -9.35
C SER A 751 15.17 -37.28 -10.06
N ALA A 752 15.82 -38.19 -10.79
CA ALA A 752 15.19 -39.33 -11.45
C ALA A 752 14.93 -40.53 -10.49
N THR A 753 15.46 -40.51 -9.26
CA THR A 753 15.41 -41.65 -8.32
C THR A 753 14.43 -41.38 -7.15
N GLU A 754 13.82 -42.43 -6.58
CA GLU A 754 12.77 -42.30 -5.54
C GLU A 754 13.20 -41.64 -4.23
N ALA A 755 14.49 -41.68 -3.88
CA ALA A 755 15.03 -41.13 -2.65
C ALA A 755 15.88 -39.88 -2.95
N VAL A 756 15.30 -38.70 -2.71
CA VAL A 756 16.06 -37.45 -2.65
C VAL A 756 16.52 -37.27 -1.21
N THR A 757 17.74 -37.70 -0.92
CA THR A 757 18.45 -37.33 0.30
C THR A 757 19.25 -36.06 -0.01
N PRO A 758 19.32 -35.04 0.86
CA PRO A 758 20.13 -33.83 0.63
C PRO A 758 21.62 -34.10 0.37
N THR A 759 22.10 -35.32 0.66
CA THR A 759 23.46 -35.82 0.42
C THR A 759 23.62 -36.62 -0.88
N ALA A 760 22.56 -36.88 -1.65
CA ALA A 760 22.62 -37.63 -2.91
C ALA A 760 22.88 -36.66 -4.09
N THR A 761 24.11 -36.14 -4.16
CA THR A 761 24.52 -35.07 -5.08
C THR A 761 24.90 -35.53 -6.49
N GLU A 762 25.17 -36.82 -6.73
CA GLU A 762 25.78 -37.23 -8.00
C GLU A 762 24.85 -37.17 -9.23
N ASN A 763 23.52 -37.18 -9.06
CA ASN A 763 22.56 -37.21 -10.18
C ASN A 763 21.37 -36.23 -10.06
N ALA A 764 21.40 -35.28 -9.11
CA ALA A 764 20.30 -34.35 -8.89
C ALA A 764 20.66 -32.93 -9.36
N SER A 765 19.85 -32.34 -10.24
CA SER A 765 20.02 -30.94 -10.63
C SER A 765 19.39 -30.01 -9.59
N THR A 766 20.11 -28.98 -9.18
CA THR A 766 19.65 -28.00 -8.19
C THR A 766 19.44 -26.63 -8.83
N VAL A 767 18.28 -26.03 -8.55
CA VAL A 767 17.90 -24.69 -9.00
C VAL A 767 17.78 -23.80 -7.76
N THR A 768 18.72 -22.88 -7.57
CA THR A 768 18.72 -21.94 -6.43
C THR A 768 18.09 -20.61 -6.80
N PHE A 769 17.27 -20.03 -5.91
CA PHE A 769 16.72 -18.68 -6.05
C PHE A 769 16.54 -18.05 -4.67
N CYS A 770 16.42 -16.73 -4.62
CA CYS A 770 16.27 -15.97 -3.38
C CYS A 770 14.94 -15.22 -3.36
N ILE A 771 14.36 -15.14 -2.17
CA ILE A 771 13.22 -14.27 -1.86
C ILE A 771 13.73 -13.11 -1.01
N GLN A 772 13.50 -11.88 -1.44
CA GLN A 772 13.98 -10.67 -0.78
C GLN A 772 12.83 -9.99 -0.05
N ALA A 773 12.93 -9.84 1.27
CA ALA A 773 11.92 -9.11 2.04
C ALA A 773 11.79 -7.65 1.54
N PRO A 774 10.58 -7.08 1.50
CA PRO A 774 10.36 -5.67 1.19
C PRO A 774 11.06 -4.76 2.22
N VAL A 775 11.73 -3.71 1.72
CA VAL A 775 12.45 -2.73 2.57
C VAL A 775 11.51 -1.96 3.50
N THR A 776 10.25 -1.82 3.09
CA THR A 776 9.16 -1.18 3.85
C THR A 776 8.93 -1.83 5.21
N GLU A 777 9.10 -3.15 5.33
CA GLU A 777 8.95 -3.86 6.60
C GLU A 777 10.04 -3.51 7.62
N SER A 778 11.20 -3.03 7.16
CA SER A 778 12.30 -2.56 8.02
C SER A 778 12.07 -1.15 8.57
N ASP A 779 11.14 -0.37 7.99
CA ASP A 779 10.77 0.95 8.51
C ASP A 779 9.74 0.82 9.64
N LEU A 780 10.23 0.83 10.88
CA LEU A 780 9.39 0.70 12.08
C LEU A 780 8.56 1.95 12.43
N THR A 781 8.37 2.88 11.50
CA THR A 781 7.54 4.08 11.73
C THR A 781 6.06 3.70 11.86
N VAL A 782 5.53 3.86 13.07
CA VAL A 782 4.14 3.54 13.42
C VAL A 782 3.25 4.78 13.48
N LEU A 783 1.98 4.62 13.13
CA LEU A 783 0.95 5.64 13.34
C LEU A 783 0.44 5.56 14.78
N SER A 784 0.28 6.73 15.43
CA SER A 784 -0.42 6.76 16.72
C SER A 784 -1.90 6.39 16.52
N PRO A 785 -2.57 5.81 17.54
CA PRO A 785 -3.99 5.50 17.46
C PRO A 785 -4.87 6.71 17.07
N GLU A 786 -4.46 7.91 17.47
CA GLU A 786 -5.15 9.14 17.11
C GLU A 786 -4.95 9.51 15.64
N GLN A 787 -3.73 9.40 15.11
CA GLN A 787 -3.44 9.64 13.70
C GLN A 787 -4.19 8.67 12.79
N LEU A 788 -4.20 7.38 13.15
CA LEU A 788 -4.98 6.39 12.42
C LEU A 788 -6.49 6.65 12.55
N GLY A 789 -6.96 7.05 13.73
CA GLY A 789 -8.36 7.44 13.94
C GLY A 789 -8.80 8.61 13.04
N VAL A 790 -7.92 9.59 12.80
CA VAL A 790 -8.17 10.68 11.85
C VAL A 790 -8.27 10.17 10.41
N LYS A 791 -7.38 9.26 9.99
CA LYS A 791 -7.43 8.63 8.66
C LYS A 791 -8.71 7.82 8.45
N ILE A 792 -9.13 7.07 9.46
CA ILE A 792 -10.35 6.27 9.43
C ILE A 792 -11.60 7.16 9.40
N GLY A 793 -11.59 8.29 10.10
CA GLY A 793 -12.69 9.25 10.15
C GLY A 793 -13.93 8.75 10.90
N ASP A 794 -15.10 9.24 10.54
CA ASP A 794 -16.40 8.85 11.14
C ASP A 794 -16.91 7.53 10.54
N SER A 795 -16.20 6.44 10.85
CA SER A 795 -16.43 5.11 10.29
C SER A 795 -16.92 4.11 11.37
N THR A 796 -17.25 2.87 11.00
CA THR A 796 -17.55 1.79 11.96
C THR A 796 -16.29 1.16 12.57
N ALA A 797 -15.11 1.47 12.03
CA ALA A 797 -13.84 1.05 12.58
C ALA A 797 -13.38 1.98 13.71
N ARG A 798 -12.93 1.38 14.81
CA ARG A 798 -12.43 2.07 15.98
C ARG A 798 -11.02 1.60 16.30
N VAL A 799 -10.09 2.54 16.32
CA VAL A 799 -8.76 2.32 16.89
C VAL A 799 -8.85 2.41 18.40
N LEU A 800 -8.39 1.36 19.08
CA LEU A 800 -8.33 1.30 20.53
C LEU A 800 -7.11 2.07 21.04
N ALA A 801 -7.22 2.67 22.22
CA ALA A 801 -6.05 3.22 22.90
C ALA A 801 -5.06 2.10 23.27
N ALA A 802 -3.79 2.44 23.51
CA ALA A 802 -2.73 1.46 23.77
C ALA A 802 -3.02 0.52 24.97
N ASP A 803 -3.77 0.99 25.97
CA ASP A 803 -4.18 0.25 27.15
C ASP A 803 -5.60 -0.36 27.05
N GLU A 804 -6.31 -0.10 25.96
CA GLU A 804 -7.69 -0.53 25.77
C GLU A 804 -7.76 -1.91 25.09
N PHE A 805 -8.39 -2.88 25.77
CA PHE A 805 -8.56 -4.24 25.24
C PHE A 805 -9.84 -4.38 24.39
N PRO A 806 -9.82 -5.15 23.28
CA PRO A 806 -11.00 -5.42 22.46
C PRO A 806 -12.16 -6.03 23.25
N ARG A 807 -13.37 -5.50 23.07
CA ARG A 807 -14.56 -5.95 23.82
C ARG A 807 -15.46 -6.84 22.98
N VAL A 808 -15.92 -7.94 23.57
CA VAL A 808 -16.89 -8.86 22.93
C VAL A 808 -18.27 -8.21 22.78
N GLU A 809 -18.62 -7.30 23.68
CA GLU A 809 -19.91 -6.57 23.67
C GLU A 809 -20.04 -5.63 22.46
N GLY A 810 -18.94 -5.30 21.76
CA GLY A 810 -18.90 -4.39 20.61
C GLY A 810 -18.77 -2.92 21.03
N GLY A 811 -18.53 -2.05 20.04
CA GLY A 811 -18.48 -0.60 20.24
C GLY A 811 -19.85 -0.04 20.61
N ALA A 812 -19.90 0.86 21.59
CA ALA A 812 -21.14 1.51 21.99
C ALA A 812 -21.80 2.21 20.79
N ARG A 813 -23.12 2.02 20.62
CA ARG A 813 -23.92 2.81 19.65
C ARG A 813 -23.65 4.30 19.89
N ARG A 814 -23.07 5.02 18.93
CA ARG A 814 -22.99 6.50 18.92
C ARG A 814 -24.41 7.08 18.82
N GLY A 815 -25.09 7.15 19.95
CA GLY A 815 -26.41 7.77 20.09
C GLY A 815 -26.33 8.84 21.16
N GLN A 816 -26.55 10.10 20.78
CA GLN A 816 -26.66 11.18 21.75
C GLN A 816 -27.93 10.95 22.60
N THR A 817 -27.74 10.86 23.91
CA THR A 817 -28.81 10.47 24.83
C THR A 817 -29.70 11.67 25.19
N LEU A 818 -30.89 11.74 24.60
CA LEU A 818 -31.86 12.84 24.84
C LEU A 818 -32.46 12.84 26.25
N TRP A 819 -32.36 11.74 27.00
CA TRP A 819 -33.00 11.61 28.32
C TRP A 819 -32.48 12.62 29.35
N LYS A 820 -31.20 13.01 29.29
CA LYS A 820 -30.62 14.01 30.19
C LYS A 820 -31.33 15.36 30.03
N TRP A 821 -31.65 15.74 28.79
CA TRP A 821 -32.40 16.95 28.47
C TRP A 821 -33.87 16.88 28.88
N LEU A 822 -34.49 15.69 28.76
CA LEU A 822 -35.86 15.48 29.24
C LEU A 822 -35.99 15.59 30.76
N ILE A 823 -34.98 15.13 31.51
CA ILE A 823 -34.92 15.32 32.97
C ILE A 823 -34.68 16.78 33.34
N ALA A 824 -33.78 17.49 32.64
CA ALA A 824 -33.60 18.91 32.86
C ALA A 824 -34.90 19.71 32.60
N GLY A 825 -35.63 19.36 31.53
CA GLY A 825 -36.96 19.91 31.23
C GLY A 825 -38.00 19.60 32.31
N LEU A 826 -37.99 18.39 32.87
CA LEU A 826 -38.85 18.00 33.99
C LEU A 826 -38.59 18.87 35.24
N VAL A 827 -37.32 19.09 35.60
CA VAL A 827 -36.95 19.98 36.71
C VAL A 827 -37.42 21.41 36.44
N GLY A 828 -37.30 21.89 35.19
CA GLY A 828 -37.84 23.17 34.78
C GLY A 828 -39.36 23.26 35.00
N LEU A 829 -40.12 22.25 34.59
CA LEU A 829 -41.58 22.21 34.78
C LEU A 829 -41.98 22.24 36.27
N LEU A 830 -41.23 21.54 37.13
CA LEU A 830 -41.43 21.56 38.59
C LEU A 830 -41.21 22.95 39.20
N LEU A 831 -40.16 23.66 38.76
CA LEU A 831 -39.90 25.03 39.21
C LEU A 831 -41.02 25.99 38.80
N VAL A 832 -41.54 25.84 37.58
CA VAL A 832 -42.70 26.64 37.11
C VAL A 832 -43.95 26.31 37.93
N GLU A 833 -44.21 25.04 38.25
CA GLU A 833 -45.33 24.66 39.13
C GLU A 833 -45.19 25.31 40.52
N MET A 834 -44.01 25.24 41.13
CA MET A 834 -43.72 25.86 42.43
C MET A 834 -43.97 27.37 42.41
N LEU A 835 -43.59 28.07 41.34
CA LEU A 835 -43.78 29.51 41.19
C LEU A 835 -45.27 29.88 41.04
N VAL A 836 -46.05 29.06 40.33
CA VAL A 836 -47.52 29.20 40.23
C VAL A 836 -48.21 28.93 41.57
N LEU A 837 -47.63 28.09 42.43
CA LEU A 837 -48.15 27.77 43.76
C LEU A 837 -47.82 28.86 44.81
N ALA A 838 -46.68 29.55 44.70
CA ALA A 838 -46.09 30.44 45.70
C ALA A 838 -46.83 31.78 46.01
N LYS A 839 -48.11 31.95 45.65
CA LYS A 839 -48.88 33.15 46.07
C LYS A 839 -49.17 33.08 47.58
N PRO A 840 -48.80 34.10 48.40
CA PRO A 840 -49.18 34.13 49.81
C PRO A 840 -50.70 34.28 49.93
N ARG A 841 -51.32 33.42 50.75
CA ARG A 841 -52.70 33.61 51.20
C ARG A 841 -52.74 34.91 52.00
N GLN A 842 -53.39 35.94 51.45
CA GLN A 842 -53.63 37.18 52.17
C GLN A 842 -54.53 36.85 53.36
N ASN A 843 -53.94 36.83 54.56
CA ASN A 843 -54.66 36.71 55.82
C ASN A 843 -55.70 37.83 55.91
N ARG A 844 -56.98 37.47 56.02
CA ARG A 844 -58.01 38.35 56.58
C ARG A 844 -58.14 38.00 58.05
N GLY A 845 -57.75 38.93 58.93
CA GLY A 845 -57.99 38.87 60.36
C GLY A 845 -57.19 39.94 61.13
N ALA A 846 -57.92 40.84 61.80
CA ALA A 846 -57.53 41.95 62.70
C ALA A 846 -56.81 43.15 62.03
N ALA A 847 -57.28 44.40 62.09
CA ALA A 847 -58.31 45.05 62.91
C ALA A 847 -59.34 45.81 62.05
#